data_AF-A0A7Y5W737-F1
#
_entry.id   AF-A0A7Y5W737-F1
#
_cell.length_a   1.000
_cell.length_b   1.000
_cell.length_c   1.000
_cell.angle_alpha   90.00
_cell.angle_beta   90.00
_cell.angle_gamma   90.00
#
_symmetry.space_group_name_H-M   'P 1'
#
loop_
_entity.id
_entity.type
_entity.pdbx_description
1 polymer ?
#
loop_
_entity_poly.entity_id
_entity_poly.type
_entity_poly.pdbx_seq_one_letter_code
_entity_poly.pdbx_strand_id
1 'polypeptide(L)'
;MKTSMAARSWRVCFVAAYCCLRIASPGLAEQPPAAGVAVSASSQWGPGFGADAAVDGIAGENLNYWQTVQGTDKGAWWQADLGEVVPVYGLSIAWARYQNKYHSPPATAVVQVSSTGAADSWKDALVIGSGGIPRDESSYEPDRIWKYPLPVPAQARYVRLLFPEGDQPGARYEGYLCIGEVEIQAPGIAPQMVTIEAAFGKAEVNASRPALVRLFLQSGEGPGRQSLLATHGRRSWARGGCTYVVGEDGTRYESRTAKPGRVNVTEESGRTVLKITGAGLAPSADGPPVAVEDWTLSSPGDGSKLVWKVVRRWQKDFTSVLDGSPGLFFSFDARHRPNSTTSTIWYDPLRIVAGTSDLYRLAGEAGRTSQQHLQVLRDRDTWAVYKLWTNWDSTADLRLEVEGGHLYRRGSFSWLSEAGAASGPSWRQSHRAGEVEKITLAIGGVEKRSTGYQLAVTLPDKPTETSLKRFYDSVLNGGAVNDQKGFDFGNETDGWYYAGSCWMYGAALSAGVPAPAPASFHPYDAAQAFREHLAHVLSTVDDEGRARFGYNQGGQWVDDNLHTIIGFRFYLLHTGDLPFIRQNLQSLERMLQYFIRRRGSQGLFELDDVGAHWYYDAITTSGVNGYHNAFFYKAAMDLAEMEEAAGKAEQAARYRELAGAVKDAYNRVLWKEDAPGGPRYLDWIDSKGREVSYFCDLCQWPPVAVGIASAQQARKIVATADARIAELEKEHGYAGDAGLSALWPVPPDLNPHPWQTFGRYMNGGSLLCQTYWEILARAKAGDAAGAAARLKRFARRAAETRWAGDNAADIR
;
A
#
# COMPACT_ATOMS: atom_id res chain seq x y z
N MET A 1 -45.70 3.52 -51.99
CA MET A 1 -45.71 4.64 -51.02
C MET A 1 -44.26 4.80 -50.54
N LYS A 2 -43.53 5.90 -50.80
CA LYS A 2 -43.69 7.28 -50.25
C LYS A 2 -43.75 7.26 -48.72
N THR A 3 -42.92 7.96 -47.91
CA THR A 3 -41.73 8.85 -48.05
C THR A 3 -41.12 8.98 -46.61
N SER A 4 -39.91 9.47 -46.29
CA SER A 4 -38.77 10.16 -46.95
C SER A 4 -37.49 9.88 -46.10
N MET A 5 -36.27 9.77 -46.65
CA MET A 5 -35.25 10.83 -46.90
C MET A 5 -34.89 11.76 -45.71
N ALA A 6 -33.62 12.17 -45.48
CA ALA A 6 -32.30 11.74 -46.02
C ALA A 6 -31.12 12.46 -45.30
N ALA A 7 -29.89 11.97 -45.53
CA ALA A 7 -28.57 12.67 -45.56
C ALA A 7 -28.06 13.37 -44.27
N ARG A 8 -26.83 13.15 -43.76
CA ARG A 8 -25.43 13.12 -44.31
C ARG A 8 -24.72 14.49 -44.34
N SER A 9 -23.42 14.45 -43.97
CA SER A 9 -22.40 15.53 -44.06
C SER A 9 -22.54 16.61 -42.98
N TRP A 10 -21.49 17.18 -42.38
CA TRP A 10 -20.19 17.61 -42.94
C TRP A 10 -18.97 17.26 -42.05
N ARG A 11 -17.77 17.28 -42.66
CA ARG A 11 -16.44 17.31 -42.00
C ARG A 11 -15.65 18.51 -42.55
N VAL A 12 -14.60 18.90 -41.81
CA VAL A 12 -13.49 19.84 -42.18
C VAL A 12 -13.82 21.34 -42.11
N CYS A 13 -13.23 22.01 -41.11
CA CYS A 13 -12.37 23.20 -41.22
C CYS A 13 -12.17 23.85 -39.84
N PHE A 14 -10.94 23.83 -39.30
CA PHE A 14 -10.21 24.98 -38.74
C PHE A 14 -8.98 24.52 -37.93
N VAL A 15 -7.80 24.70 -38.53
CA VAL A 15 -6.49 24.75 -37.87
C VAL A 15 -5.85 26.07 -38.32
N ALA A 16 -5.00 26.65 -37.48
CA ALA A 16 -4.22 27.88 -37.68
C ALA A 16 -5.01 29.21 -37.65
N ALA A 17 -5.00 29.87 -36.48
CA ALA A 17 -4.66 31.30 -36.32
C ALA A 17 -4.73 31.74 -34.84
N TYR A 18 -3.70 31.48 -34.03
CA TYR A 18 -3.40 32.29 -32.84
C TYR A 18 -1.93 32.18 -32.41
N CYS A 19 -1.03 32.66 -33.28
CA CYS A 19 0.35 32.95 -32.93
C CYS A 19 0.61 34.44 -33.20
N CYS A 20 0.66 35.25 -32.14
CA CYS A 20 1.45 36.48 -32.11
C CYS A 20 1.60 36.99 -30.68
N LEU A 21 2.86 37.20 -30.26
CA LEU A 21 3.29 38.16 -29.25
C LEU A 21 2.69 38.06 -27.84
N ARG A 22 3.14 37.05 -27.08
CA ARG A 22 3.63 37.32 -25.72
C ARG A 22 5.16 37.31 -25.76
N ILE A 23 5.75 38.47 -25.55
CA ILE A 23 7.18 38.59 -25.25
C ILE A 23 7.36 37.96 -23.86
N ALA A 24 7.96 36.77 -23.82
CA ALA A 24 8.29 36.13 -22.56
C ALA A 24 9.47 36.86 -21.93
N SER A 25 9.23 37.50 -20.78
CA SER A 25 10.32 37.73 -19.83
C SER A 25 10.87 36.35 -19.43
N PRO A 26 12.20 36.17 -19.33
CA PRO A 26 12.78 34.92 -18.85
C PRO A 26 12.54 34.79 -17.34
N GLY A 27 11.33 34.36 -16.97
CA GLY A 27 11.10 33.79 -15.66
C GLY A 27 11.98 32.55 -15.53
N LEU A 28 12.87 32.56 -14.55
CA LEU A 28 13.59 31.35 -14.12
C LEU A 28 12.53 30.29 -13.81
N ALA A 29 12.43 29.27 -14.66
CA ALA A 29 11.61 28.11 -14.36
C ALA A 29 12.11 27.50 -13.06
N GLU A 30 11.19 27.20 -12.13
CA GLU A 30 11.52 26.58 -10.86
C GLU A 30 12.24 25.27 -11.13
N GLN A 31 13.51 25.20 -10.72
CA GLN A 31 14.31 24.00 -10.87
C GLN A 31 13.82 22.97 -9.85
N PRO A 32 13.64 21.69 -10.22
CA PRO A 32 13.44 20.66 -9.21
C PRO A 32 14.70 20.60 -8.32
N PRO A 33 14.56 20.47 -6.99
CA PRO A 33 15.70 20.48 -6.07
C PRO A 33 16.67 19.34 -6.37
N ALA A 34 17.92 19.51 -5.91
CA ALA A 34 19.08 18.69 -6.28
C ALA A 34 19.04 17.26 -5.66
N ALA A 35 18.11 16.43 -6.12
CA ALA A 35 17.99 15.02 -5.74
C ALA A 35 19.28 14.25 -6.07
N GLY A 36 20.05 13.91 -5.03
CA GLY A 36 21.33 13.21 -5.15
C GLY A 36 22.53 13.87 -4.46
N VAL A 37 22.32 14.99 -3.75
CA VAL A 37 23.28 15.55 -2.79
C VAL A 37 23.38 14.62 -1.57
N ALA A 38 24.60 14.31 -1.11
CA ALA A 38 24.80 13.52 0.10
C ALA A 38 24.74 14.43 1.33
N VAL A 39 23.96 14.08 2.35
CA VAL A 39 23.71 14.96 3.50
C VAL A 39 23.97 14.30 4.84
N SER A 40 24.27 15.14 5.84
CA SER A 40 24.57 14.74 7.21
C SER A 40 24.19 15.86 8.17
N ALA A 41 24.08 15.54 9.47
CA ALA A 41 23.83 16.52 10.52
C ALA A 41 24.55 16.10 11.80
N SER A 42 24.83 17.06 12.68
CA SER A 42 25.46 16.81 13.99
C SER A 42 24.56 16.07 14.99
N SER A 43 23.24 16.13 14.78
CA SER A 43 22.22 15.56 15.65
C SER A 43 20.98 15.24 14.82
N GLN A 44 20.31 14.12 15.11
CA GLN A 44 19.11 13.65 14.42
C GLN A 44 18.21 12.92 15.43
N TRP A 45 16.93 13.28 15.51
CA TRP A 45 16.00 12.72 16.50
C TRP A 45 15.73 11.22 16.28
N GLY A 46 15.64 10.77 15.03
CA GLY A 46 15.48 9.37 14.70
C GLY A 46 15.18 9.08 13.22
N PRO A 47 14.96 7.81 12.85
CA PRO A 47 14.62 7.42 11.48
C PRO A 47 13.32 8.11 11.02
N GLY A 48 13.43 8.91 9.95
CA GLY A 48 12.33 9.75 9.44
C GLY A 48 12.49 11.25 9.70
N PHE A 49 13.41 11.64 10.59
CA PHE A 49 13.76 13.04 10.88
C PHE A 49 15.26 13.29 10.68
N GLY A 50 15.86 12.56 9.75
CA GLY A 50 17.27 12.63 9.39
C GLY A 50 17.60 13.84 8.52
N ALA A 51 18.89 14.06 8.26
CA ALA A 51 19.34 15.18 7.42
C ALA A 51 18.79 15.12 5.98
N ASP A 52 18.43 13.92 5.50
CA ASP A 52 17.84 13.65 4.20
C ASP A 52 16.41 14.17 4.03
N ALA A 53 15.64 14.30 5.12
CA ALA A 53 14.31 14.89 5.10
C ALA A 53 14.30 16.38 4.75
N ALA A 54 15.47 17.05 4.75
CA ALA A 54 15.62 18.47 4.40
C ALA A 54 16.22 18.71 3.00
N VAL A 55 16.33 17.69 2.14
CA VAL A 55 16.71 17.78 0.71
C VAL A 55 15.95 16.74 -0.12
N ASP A 56 14.74 16.40 0.30
CA ASP A 56 13.93 15.39 -0.37
C ASP A 56 12.97 15.99 -1.40
N GLY A 57 12.82 17.31 -1.41
CA GLY A 57 11.95 18.08 -2.30
C GLY A 57 10.53 18.27 -1.79
N ILE A 58 10.22 17.88 -0.55
CA ILE A 58 8.92 18.09 0.10
C ILE A 58 8.97 19.39 0.91
N ALA A 59 8.72 20.52 0.25
CA ALA A 59 8.53 21.78 0.94
C ALA A 59 7.15 21.85 1.63
N GLY A 60 7.14 21.92 2.96
CA GLY A 60 5.97 22.36 3.73
C GLY A 60 4.87 21.33 3.97
N GLU A 61 5.15 20.03 3.91
CA GLU A 61 4.28 19.02 4.51
C GLU A 61 4.43 19.00 6.04
N ASN A 62 3.36 18.61 6.76
CA ASN A 62 3.48 18.40 8.22
C ASN A 62 4.34 17.16 8.47
N LEU A 63 5.21 17.21 9.48
CA LEU A 63 6.08 16.09 9.90
C LEU A 63 7.14 15.65 8.88
N ASN A 64 7.36 16.39 7.79
CA ASN A 64 8.53 16.20 6.92
C ASN A 64 9.57 17.29 7.21
N TYR A 65 10.56 16.95 8.03
CA TYR A 65 11.67 17.84 8.38
C TYR A 65 12.82 17.06 9.04
N TRP A 66 14.05 17.57 8.90
CA TRP A 66 15.15 17.21 9.80
C TRP A 66 14.87 17.79 11.20
N GLN A 67 15.12 17.02 12.27
CA GLN A 67 14.96 17.46 13.67
C GLN A 67 16.15 17.02 14.53
N THR A 68 16.62 17.88 15.43
CA THR A 68 17.66 17.53 16.43
C THR A 68 17.11 16.74 17.62
N VAL A 69 17.99 15.99 18.30
CA VAL A 69 17.70 15.49 19.67
C VAL A 69 17.55 16.67 20.62
N GLN A 70 16.68 16.55 21.63
CA GLN A 70 16.45 17.63 22.61
C GLN A 70 17.73 18.05 23.33
N GLY A 71 17.97 19.36 23.44
CA GLY A 71 19.13 19.95 24.10
C GLY A 71 20.44 19.79 23.33
N THR A 72 20.37 19.43 22.04
CA THR A 72 21.54 19.32 21.13
C THR A 72 21.44 20.25 19.91
N ASP A 73 20.48 21.16 19.95
CA ASP A 73 20.18 22.20 18.96
C ASP A 73 21.27 23.29 18.90
N LYS A 74 21.80 23.70 20.06
CA LYS A 74 22.81 24.76 20.14
C LYS A 74 24.17 24.30 19.60
N GLY A 75 24.65 24.98 18.57
CA GLY A 75 25.85 24.60 17.83
C GLY A 75 25.62 23.43 16.87
N ALA A 76 24.37 22.96 16.71
CA ALA A 76 24.04 21.94 15.73
C ALA A 76 24.32 22.43 14.31
N TRP A 77 24.47 21.48 13.40
CA TRP A 77 24.54 21.79 11.98
C TRP A 77 23.88 20.73 11.12
N TRP A 78 23.41 21.18 9.96
CA TRP A 78 23.00 20.37 8.82
C TRP A 78 23.96 20.65 7.65
N GLN A 79 24.32 19.64 6.88
CA GLN A 79 25.35 19.73 5.84
C GLN A 79 25.01 18.92 4.60
N ALA A 80 25.32 19.52 3.45
CA ALA A 80 25.30 18.93 2.11
C ALA A 80 26.69 18.82 1.51
N ASP A 81 26.97 17.69 0.87
CA ASP A 81 28.08 17.44 -0.05
C ASP A 81 27.57 17.41 -1.49
N LEU A 82 27.95 18.42 -2.26
CA LEU A 82 27.61 18.61 -3.67
C LEU A 82 28.40 17.64 -4.58
N GLY A 83 29.42 16.95 -4.04
CA GLY A 83 30.27 15.97 -4.73
C GLY A 83 31.43 16.58 -5.52
N GLU A 84 31.39 17.87 -5.83
CA GLU A 84 32.43 18.61 -6.55
C GLU A 84 32.43 20.08 -6.12
N VAL A 85 33.51 20.81 -6.40
CA VAL A 85 33.57 22.25 -6.14
C VAL A 85 32.82 23.01 -7.23
N VAL A 86 31.74 23.70 -6.87
CA VAL A 86 30.89 24.52 -7.74
C VAL A 86 30.65 25.91 -7.16
N PRO A 87 30.30 26.91 -7.99
CA PRO A 87 29.77 28.17 -7.50
C PRO A 87 28.39 27.98 -6.87
N VAL A 88 28.29 28.21 -5.56
CA VAL A 88 27.05 28.34 -4.80
C VAL A 88 26.67 29.82 -4.76
N TYR A 89 25.44 30.14 -5.15
CA TYR A 89 24.92 31.51 -5.24
C TYR A 89 24.04 31.90 -4.06
N GLY A 90 23.54 30.92 -3.31
CA GLY A 90 22.55 31.10 -2.26
C GLY A 90 21.92 29.79 -1.86
N LEU A 91 20.92 29.87 -1.01
CA LEU A 91 20.05 28.75 -0.69
C LEU A 91 18.62 29.23 -0.43
N SER A 92 17.66 28.36 -0.73
CA SER A 92 16.25 28.53 -0.40
C SER A 92 15.92 27.59 0.76
N ILE A 93 15.16 28.04 1.77
CA ILE A 93 14.69 27.20 2.86
C ILE A 93 13.17 27.26 2.96
N ALA A 94 12.52 26.10 3.01
CA ALA A 94 11.19 25.97 3.58
C ALA A 94 11.36 25.51 5.04
N TRP A 95 10.99 26.38 5.98
CA TRP A 95 11.09 26.05 7.40
C TRP A 95 10.04 24.99 7.78
N ALA A 96 10.32 24.21 8.83
CA ALA A 96 9.46 23.08 9.19
C ALA A 96 8.03 23.49 9.52
N ARG A 97 7.05 22.65 9.15
CA ARG A 97 5.62 22.86 9.40
C ARG A 97 5.09 21.83 10.39
N TYR A 98 4.36 22.31 11.40
CA TYR A 98 3.54 21.46 12.28
C TYR A 98 2.21 22.16 12.57
N GLN A 99 1.09 21.46 12.39
CA GLN A 99 -0.25 21.99 12.66
C GLN A 99 -0.55 23.35 11.99
N ASN A 100 -0.05 23.56 10.77
CA ASN A 100 -0.14 24.83 10.01
C ASN A 100 0.58 26.03 10.64
N LYS A 101 1.59 25.77 11.47
CA LYS A 101 2.52 26.76 12.01
C LYS A 101 3.95 26.43 11.60
N TYR A 102 4.81 27.44 11.60
CA TYR A 102 6.25 27.23 11.62
C TYR A 102 6.63 26.54 12.94
N HIS A 103 7.46 25.50 12.87
CA HIS A 103 7.75 24.60 13.98
C HIS A 103 9.23 24.58 14.29
N SER A 104 9.59 25.02 15.50
CA SER A 104 10.97 25.04 16.02
C SER A 104 12.02 25.58 15.01
N PRO A 105 11.80 26.73 14.34
CA PRO A 105 12.88 27.40 13.61
C PRO A 105 13.97 27.89 14.60
N PRO A 106 15.25 27.94 14.18
CA PRO A 106 16.35 28.38 15.03
C PRO A 106 16.32 29.90 15.29
N ALA A 107 17.04 30.37 16.32
CA ALA A 107 17.23 31.80 16.56
C ALA A 107 18.03 32.48 15.44
N THR A 108 19.12 31.85 15.03
CA THR A 108 20.03 32.31 13.98
C THR A 108 20.60 31.11 13.22
N ALA A 109 20.99 31.35 11.97
CA ALA A 109 21.67 30.35 11.14
C ALA A 109 22.86 30.98 10.40
N VAL A 110 23.94 30.23 10.26
CA VAL A 110 25.12 30.64 9.48
C VAL A 110 25.29 29.67 8.33
N VAL A 111 25.26 30.20 7.10
CA VAL A 111 25.61 29.45 5.90
C VAL A 111 27.13 29.39 5.83
N GLN A 112 27.69 28.21 6.07
CA GLN A 112 29.11 27.95 5.89
C GLN A 112 29.36 27.18 4.59
N VAL A 113 30.52 27.41 3.98
CA VAL A 113 30.98 26.73 2.77
C VAL A 113 32.39 26.17 2.95
N SER A 114 32.68 25.06 2.28
CA SER A 114 34.01 24.46 2.23
C SER A 114 34.25 23.73 0.90
N SER A 115 35.51 23.63 0.46
CA SER A 115 35.92 22.79 -0.67
C SER A 115 36.32 21.36 -0.27
N THR A 116 36.57 21.09 1.02
CA THR A 116 37.13 19.81 1.51
C THR A 116 36.35 19.17 2.66
N GLY A 117 35.45 19.91 3.32
CA GLY A 117 34.66 19.45 4.47
C GLY A 117 35.44 19.39 5.81
N ALA A 118 36.77 19.53 5.78
CA ALA A 118 37.63 19.50 6.96
C ALA A 118 37.27 20.61 7.98
N ALA A 119 37.43 20.36 9.27
CA ALA A 119 36.91 21.24 10.33
C ALA A 119 37.45 22.69 10.28
N ASP A 120 38.68 22.87 9.83
CA ASP A 120 39.40 24.14 9.65
C ASP A 120 39.15 24.83 8.29
N SER A 121 38.49 24.15 7.35
CA SER A 121 38.28 24.63 5.98
C SER A 121 36.99 25.44 5.77
N TRP A 122 36.14 25.50 6.79
CA TRP A 122 34.82 26.14 6.73
C TRP A 122 34.93 27.66 6.78
N LYS A 123 34.15 28.32 5.91
CA LYS A 123 34.07 29.79 5.83
C LYS A 123 32.62 30.22 5.92
N ASP A 124 32.34 31.21 6.75
CA ASP A 124 31.02 31.83 6.84
C ASP A 124 30.75 32.64 5.57
N ALA A 125 29.72 32.26 4.82
CA ALA A 125 29.32 32.88 3.56
C ALA A 125 28.14 33.85 3.75
N LEU A 126 27.26 33.58 4.72
CA LEU A 126 26.13 34.41 5.08
C LEU A 126 25.68 34.14 6.52
N VAL A 127 25.34 35.20 7.27
CA VAL A 127 24.68 35.08 8.58
C VAL A 127 23.21 35.47 8.41
N ILE A 128 22.31 34.57 8.79
CA ILE A 128 20.87 34.74 8.79
C ILE A 128 20.45 35.08 10.23
N GLY A 129 20.22 36.37 10.48
CA GLY A 129 19.70 36.87 11.75
C GLY A 129 18.23 36.51 11.97
N SER A 130 17.74 36.62 13.21
CA SER A 130 16.36 36.28 13.61
C SER A 130 15.26 37.01 12.83
N GLY A 131 15.53 38.21 12.28
CA GLY A 131 14.59 38.91 11.39
C GLY A 131 14.43 38.27 9.99
N GLY A 132 15.35 37.38 9.61
CA GLY A 132 15.33 36.61 8.36
C GLY A 132 14.80 35.18 8.53
N ILE A 133 14.27 34.81 9.70
CA ILE A 133 13.74 33.48 10.01
C ILE A 133 12.29 33.67 10.52
N PRO A 134 11.34 32.79 10.20
CA PRO A 134 10.00 32.86 10.78
C PRO A 134 10.06 32.68 12.31
N ARG A 135 9.09 33.24 13.02
CA ARG A 135 8.95 32.99 14.46
C ARG A 135 8.31 31.64 14.71
N ASP A 136 8.77 30.91 15.72
CA ASP A 136 8.11 29.69 16.18
C ASP A 136 6.62 29.95 16.48
N GLU A 137 5.78 28.94 16.23
CA GLU A 137 4.33 28.97 16.37
C GLU A 137 3.57 30.03 15.55
N SER A 138 4.23 30.84 14.70
CA SER A 138 3.57 31.75 13.76
C SER A 138 2.94 30.98 12.58
N SER A 139 1.88 31.55 11.99
CA SER A 139 1.13 30.92 10.89
C SER A 139 2.05 30.52 9.73
N TYR A 140 1.94 29.29 9.27
CA TYR A 140 2.73 28.79 8.15
C TYR A 140 2.25 29.39 6.82
N GLU A 141 3.19 29.89 6.02
CA GLU A 141 2.92 30.51 4.71
C GLU A 141 3.38 29.53 3.60
N PRO A 142 2.49 28.70 3.03
CA PRO A 142 2.90 27.58 2.18
C PRO A 142 3.58 27.99 0.87
N ASP A 143 3.20 29.15 0.32
CA ASP A 143 3.78 29.69 -0.91
C ASP A 143 5.09 30.48 -0.65
N ARG A 144 5.54 30.59 0.61
CA ARG A 144 6.73 31.38 0.98
C ARG A 144 7.98 30.52 1.09
N ILE A 145 8.75 30.53 0.01
CA ILE A 145 10.12 30.04 -0.02
C ILE A 145 11.06 31.15 0.48
N TRP A 146 11.79 30.91 1.56
CA TRP A 146 12.73 31.90 2.12
C TRP A 146 14.06 31.82 1.37
N LYS A 147 14.43 32.87 0.63
CA LYS A 147 15.62 32.89 -0.22
C LYS A 147 16.75 33.70 0.43
N TYR A 148 17.92 33.07 0.53
CA TYR A 148 19.11 33.59 1.17
C TYR A 148 20.27 33.62 0.16
N PRO A 149 20.35 34.66 -0.70
CA PRO A 149 21.45 34.81 -1.64
C PRO A 149 22.77 35.08 -0.90
N LEU A 150 23.86 34.47 -1.35
CA LEU A 150 25.19 34.81 -0.85
C LEU A 150 25.60 36.20 -1.40
N PRO A 151 26.29 37.04 -0.62
CA PRO A 151 26.77 38.35 -1.09
C PRO A 151 27.71 38.25 -2.30
N VAL A 152 28.45 37.14 -2.41
CA VAL A 152 29.30 36.78 -3.54
C VAL A 152 29.17 35.26 -3.74
N PRO A 153 29.06 34.75 -4.99
CA PRO A 153 29.04 33.31 -5.24
C PRO A 153 30.31 32.63 -4.73
N ALA A 154 30.17 31.62 -3.88
CA ALA A 154 31.27 30.94 -3.22
C ALA A 154 31.60 29.61 -3.92
N GLN A 155 32.89 29.35 -4.17
CA GLN A 155 33.34 28.05 -4.67
C GLN A 155 33.34 27.04 -3.52
N ALA A 156 32.41 26.10 -3.56
CA ALA A 156 32.15 25.16 -2.48
C ALA A 156 31.84 23.76 -3.03
N ARG A 157 32.34 22.73 -2.33
CA ARG A 157 31.85 21.36 -2.44
C ARG A 157 30.86 21.03 -1.33
N TYR A 158 31.06 21.60 -0.15
CA TYR A 158 30.21 21.39 1.00
C TYR A 158 29.52 22.69 1.39
N VAL A 159 28.24 22.61 1.68
CA VAL A 159 27.41 23.70 2.23
C VAL A 159 26.85 23.23 3.55
N ARG A 160 26.90 24.08 4.58
CA ARG A 160 26.42 23.77 5.92
C ARG A 160 25.56 24.92 6.43
N LEU A 161 24.47 24.57 7.11
CA LEU A 161 23.73 25.48 7.96
C LEU A 161 24.14 25.16 9.41
N LEU A 162 24.78 26.13 10.08
CA LEU A 162 25.20 26.05 11.49
C LEU A 162 24.25 26.90 12.34
N PHE A 163 23.82 26.39 13.51
CA PHE A 163 22.86 27.04 14.39
C PHE A 163 23.55 27.42 15.72
N PRO A 164 24.30 28.54 15.76
CA PRO A 164 25.20 28.84 16.89
C PRO A 164 24.45 29.09 18.20
N GLU A 165 23.21 29.58 18.13
CA GLU A 165 22.39 29.92 19.30
C GLU A 165 21.41 28.81 19.68
N GLY A 166 21.03 27.94 18.73
CA GLY A 166 20.01 26.90 18.92
C GLY A 166 18.60 27.36 18.53
N ASP A 167 17.62 26.96 19.33
CA ASP A 167 16.22 27.36 19.22
C ASP A 167 15.96 28.87 19.46
N GLN A 168 14.72 29.30 19.25
CA GLN A 168 14.31 30.69 19.52
C GLN A 168 14.02 30.90 21.01
N PRO A 169 14.41 32.04 21.61
CA PRO A 169 14.04 32.37 22.99
C PRO A 169 12.52 32.34 23.21
N GLY A 170 12.06 31.39 24.03
CA GLY A 170 10.63 31.16 24.27
C GLY A 170 9.92 30.32 23.21
N ALA A 171 10.66 29.50 22.44
CA ALA A 171 10.09 28.47 21.57
C ALA A 171 9.17 27.52 22.36
N ARG A 172 8.15 26.96 21.70
CA ARG A 172 7.18 26.03 22.31
C ARG A 172 7.81 24.72 22.74
N TYR A 173 8.91 24.33 22.09
CA TYR A 173 9.62 23.08 22.32
C TYR A 173 11.10 23.39 22.55
N GLU A 174 11.47 23.66 23.80
CA GLU A 174 12.84 24.02 24.18
C GLU A 174 13.86 22.90 23.85
N GLY A 175 14.97 23.30 23.25
CA GLY A 175 16.09 22.43 22.88
C GLY A 175 15.92 21.67 21.56
N TYR A 176 14.98 22.08 20.70
CA TYR A 176 14.77 21.47 19.38
C TYR A 176 14.87 22.50 18.28
N LEU A 177 15.46 22.12 17.14
CA LEU A 177 15.33 22.86 15.89
C LEU A 177 14.88 21.91 14.76
N CYS A 178 14.09 22.45 13.83
CA CYS A 178 13.52 21.70 12.70
C CYS A 178 13.71 22.45 11.35
N ILE A 179 14.04 21.73 10.28
CA ILE A 179 14.15 22.27 8.91
C ILE A 179 13.33 21.42 7.94
N GLY A 180 12.41 22.05 7.22
CA GLY A 180 11.55 21.40 6.23
C GLY A 180 12.30 20.96 4.99
N GLU A 181 12.80 21.89 4.18
CA GLU A 181 13.51 21.62 2.92
C GLU A 181 14.56 22.71 2.65
N VAL A 182 15.71 22.34 2.09
CA VAL A 182 16.85 23.21 1.75
C VAL A 182 17.26 23.00 0.28
N GLU A 183 17.01 24.00 -0.55
CA GLU A 183 17.47 24.04 -1.94
C GLU A 183 18.79 24.82 -2.03
N ILE A 184 19.87 24.18 -2.50
CA ILE A 184 21.16 24.86 -2.70
C ILE A 184 21.22 25.41 -4.13
N GLN A 185 21.35 26.73 -4.26
CA GLN A 185 21.37 27.42 -5.55
C GLN A 185 22.77 27.33 -6.17
N ALA A 186 23.08 26.19 -6.79
CA ALA A 186 24.33 25.95 -7.51
C ALA A 186 24.03 25.42 -8.92
N PRO A 187 24.03 26.30 -9.96
CA PRO A 187 23.65 25.91 -11.32
C PRO A 187 24.45 24.74 -11.93
N GLY A 188 25.66 24.46 -11.43
CA GLY A 188 26.50 23.35 -11.89
C GLY A 188 26.06 21.95 -11.43
N ILE A 189 25.24 21.84 -10.37
CA ILE A 189 24.76 20.55 -9.84
C ILE A 189 23.33 20.19 -10.29
N ALA A 190 22.70 21.05 -11.10
CA ALA A 190 21.36 20.77 -11.62
C ALA A 190 21.35 19.40 -12.34
N PRO A 191 20.43 18.48 -11.98
CA PRO A 191 20.44 17.14 -12.56
C PRO A 191 20.10 17.22 -14.05
N GLN A 192 20.88 16.54 -14.89
CA GLN A 192 20.59 16.40 -16.31
C GLN A 192 19.39 15.46 -16.46
N MET A 193 18.19 16.04 -16.45
CA MET A 193 16.95 15.31 -16.64
C MET A 193 16.72 14.99 -18.11
N VAL A 194 16.49 13.71 -18.41
CA VAL A 194 16.18 13.21 -19.74
C VAL A 194 14.82 12.51 -19.69
N THR A 195 13.89 12.98 -20.52
CA THR A 195 12.56 12.36 -20.68
C THR A 195 12.58 11.40 -21.85
N ILE A 196 12.05 10.20 -21.66
CA ILE A 196 11.77 9.23 -22.73
C ILE A 196 10.26 8.98 -22.69
N GLU A 197 9.56 9.29 -23.78
CA GLU A 197 8.11 9.17 -23.87
C GLU A 197 7.73 8.42 -25.17
N ALA A 198 6.84 7.44 -25.04
CA ALA A 198 6.35 6.61 -26.14
C ALA A 198 5.01 5.95 -25.75
N ALA A 199 4.54 4.93 -26.49
CA ALA A 199 3.26 4.28 -26.22
C ALA A 199 3.17 3.55 -24.85
N PHE A 200 4.31 3.22 -24.22
CA PHE A 200 4.35 2.72 -22.83
C PHE A 200 3.95 3.77 -21.79
N GLY A 201 3.98 5.05 -22.16
CA GLY A 201 3.89 6.20 -21.26
C GLY A 201 5.20 6.99 -21.22
N LYS A 202 5.58 7.47 -20.03
CA LYS A 202 6.71 8.41 -19.84
C LYS A 202 7.67 7.96 -18.74
N ALA A 203 8.95 8.10 -19.00
CA ALA A 203 10.06 7.87 -18.08
C ALA A 203 10.91 9.14 -17.95
N GLU A 204 11.25 9.53 -16.73
CA GLU A 204 12.16 10.65 -16.46
C GLU A 204 13.42 10.12 -15.78
N VAL A 205 14.60 10.37 -16.35
CA VAL A 205 15.89 9.82 -15.92
C VAL A 205 16.82 10.96 -15.51
N ASN A 206 17.38 10.88 -14.30
CA ASN A 206 18.51 11.71 -13.90
C ASN A 206 19.78 11.08 -14.49
N ALA A 207 20.34 11.70 -15.52
CA ALA A 207 21.54 11.20 -16.18
C ALA A 207 22.84 11.64 -15.47
N SER A 208 22.82 12.74 -14.70
CA SER A 208 23.97 13.18 -13.88
C SER A 208 24.25 12.26 -12.69
N ARG A 209 23.18 11.69 -12.11
CA ARG A 209 23.21 10.69 -11.03
C ARG A 209 22.35 9.51 -11.49
N PRO A 210 22.89 8.57 -12.30
CA PRO A 210 22.13 7.58 -13.07
C PRO A 210 21.02 6.89 -12.26
N ALA A 211 19.79 7.31 -12.50
CA ALA A 211 18.57 6.79 -11.91
C ALA A 211 17.33 7.18 -12.73
N LEU A 212 16.37 6.26 -12.84
CA LEU A 212 15.01 6.54 -13.29
C LEU A 212 14.24 7.18 -12.12
N VAL A 213 13.86 8.47 -12.20
CA VAL A 213 13.23 9.18 -11.06
C VAL A 213 11.70 9.13 -11.11
N ARG A 214 11.10 9.03 -12.30
CA ARG A 214 9.64 8.86 -12.46
C ARG A 214 9.32 7.88 -13.58
N LEU A 215 8.25 7.11 -13.39
CA LEU A 215 7.69 6.19 -14.38
C LEU A 215 6.16 6.30 -14.38
N PHE A 216 5.61 6.78 -15.48
CA PHE A 216 4.18 6.87 -15.73
C PHE A 216 3.83 5.85 -16.80
N LEU A 217 3.03 4.83 -16.45
CA LEU A 217 2.55 3.86 -17.44
C LEU A 217 1.28 4.37 -18.12
N GLN A 218 1.14 4.08 -19.41
CA GLN A 218 -0.04 4.36 -20.21
C GLN A 218 -0.86 3.09 -20.43
N SER A 219 -2.18 3.25 -20.50
CA SER A 219 -3.12 2.24 -20.99
C SER A 219 -4.03 2.83 -22.08
N GLY A 220 -5.03 2.08 -22.54
CA GLY A 220 -6.04 2.57 -23.49
C GLY A 220 -6.84 3.79 -23.02
N GLU A 221 -6.82 4.10 -21.71
CA GLU A 221 -7.46 5.31 -21.14
C GLU A 221 -6.52 6.55 -21.06
N GLY A 222 -5.28 6.42 -21.53
CA GLY A 222 -4.27 7.50 -21.51
C GLY A 222 -3.16 7.29 -20.44
N PRO A 223 -2.22 8.24 -20.31
CA PRO A 223 -1.11 8.14 -19.37
C PRO A 223 -1.57 8.27 -17.92
N GLY A 224 -0.96 7.48 -17.03
CA GLY A 224 -1.17 7.57 -15.58
C GLY A 224 -0.82 8.96 -15.05
N ARG A 225 -1.64 9.46 -14.11
CA ARG A 225 -1.49 10.82 -13.53
C ARG A 225 -0.38 10.92 -12.48
N GLN A 226 0.12 9.81 -11.98
CA GLN A 226 1.13 9.72 -10.93
C GLN A 226 2.26 8.78 -11.37
N SER A 227 3.47 9.05 -10.88
CA SER A 227 4.60 8.13 -11.02
C SER A 227 4.35 6.89 -10.15
N LEU A 228 4.60 5.69 -10.69
CA LEU A 228 4.64 4.46 -9.91
C LEU A 228 5.77 4.49 -8.88
N LEU A 229 6.92 5.06 -9.27
CA LEU A 229 8.14 5.02 -8.46
C LEU A 229 8.02 5.91 -7.23
N ALA A 230 8.54 5.39 -6.12
CA ALA A 230 8.72 6.12 -4.89
C ALA A 230 9.60 7.35 -5.13
N THR A 231 9.06 8.54 -4.89
CA THR A 231 9.86 9.76 -4.72
C THR A 231 10.59 9.72 -3.37
N HIS A 232 9.95 9.11 -2.38
CA HIS A 232 10.36 9.07 -0.97
C HIS A 232 10.13 7.68 -0.38
N GLY A 233 10.87 7.30 0.64
CA GLY A 233 10.72 6.03 1.35
C GLY A 233 11.20 6.15 2.79
N ARG A 234 10.71 5.32 3.71
CA ARG A 234 11.23 5.25 5.09
C ARG A 234 12.70 4.80 5.17
N ARG A 235 13.24 4.28 4.06
CA ARG A 235 14.67 4.05 3.83
C ARG A 235 15.08 4.99 2.69
N SER A 236 16.09 5.82 2.90
CA SER A 236 16.51 6.88 1.95
C SER A 236 16.97 6.35 0.57
N TRP A 237 17.40 5.10 0.50
CA TRP A 237 17.72 4.38 -0.73
C TRP A 237 16.49 3.83 -1.47
N ALA A 238 15.31 3.76 -0.85
CA ALA A 238 14.10 3.20 -1.45
C ALA A 238 13.32 4.24 -2.28
N ARG A 239 13.97 4.77 -3.32
CA ARG A 239 13.41 5.80 -4.23
C ARG A 239 13.81 5.57 -5.69
N GLY A 240 12.96 5.98 -6.63
CA GLY A 240 13.17 5.88 -8.07
C GLY A 240 13.42 4.45 -8.54
N GLY A 241 14.23 4.30 -9.58
CA GLY A 241 14.87 3.07 -9.98
C GLY A 241 16.34 3.32 -10.28
N CYS A 242 17.20 2.37 -9.95
CA CYS A 242 18.65 2.45 -10.17
C CYS A 242 19.21 1.05 -10.41
N THR A 243 20.51 0.96 -10.72
CA THR A 243 21.24 -0.30 -10.52
C THR A 243 22.00 -0.23 -9.20
N TYR A 244 22.12 -1.38 -8.54
CA TYR A 244 22.85 -1.50 -7.28
C TYR A 244 23.30 -2.93 -7.01
N VAL A 245 24.28 -3.05 -6.11
CA VAL A 245 24.67 -4.32 -5.46
C VAL A 245 24.89 -4.07 -3.96
N VAL A 246 24.71 -5.10 -3.14
CA VAL A 246 24.98 -5.07 -1.70
C VAL A 246 26.06 -6.11 -1.38
N GLY A 247 27.13 -5.70 -0.71
CA GLY A 247 28.21 -6.57 -0.26
C GLY A 247 27.84 -7.42 0.96
N GLU A 248 28.67 -8.40 1.29
CA GLU A 248 28.47 -9.29 2.46
C GLU A 248 28.55 -8.54 3.81
N ASP A 249 29.18 -7.36 3.81
CA ASP A 249 29.26 -6.41 4.92
C ASP A 249 27.98 -5.54 5.06
N GLY A 250 27.01 -5.70 4.15
CA GLY A 250 25.82 -4.85 4.07
C GLY A 250 26.04 -3.51 3.36
N THR A 251 27.26 -3.21 2.90
CA THR A 251 27.56 -1.97 2.16
C THR A 251 26.83 -1.99 0.82
N ARG A 252 26.06 -0.94 0.56
CA ARG A 252 25.25 -0.78 -0.65
C ARG A 252 25.97 0.13 -1.66
N TYR A 253 26.11 -0.35 -2.89
CA TYR A 253 26.80 0.32 -3.99
C TYR A 253 25.79 0.64 -5.08
N GLU A 254 25.65 1.90 -5.48
CA GLU A 254 24.56 2.33 -6.39
C GLU A 254 25.06 3.20 -7.55
N SER A 255 24.36 3.13 -8.69
CA SER A 255 24.66 3.93 -9.88
C SER A 255 24.47 5.44 -9.72
N ARG A 256 23.57 5.84 -8.82
CA ARG A 256 23.26 7.25 -8.51
C ARG A 256 24.26 7.90 -7.56
N THR A 257 25.16 7.13 -6.96
CA THR A 257 26.13 7.62 -5.98
C THR A 257 27.31 8.35 -6.63
N ALA A 258 27.70 7.94 -7.83
CA ALA A 258 28.78 8.55 -8.62
C ALA A 258 28.22 9.32 -9.84
N LYS A 259 29.05 10.21 -10.42
CA LYS A 259 28.78 10.74 -11.77
C LYS A 259 29.22 9.71 -12.82
N PRO A 260 28.52 9.57 -13.96
CA PRO A 260 28.98 8.73 -15.06
C PRO A 260 30.11 9.42 -15.84
N GLY A 261 30.96 8.62 -16.49
CA GLY A 261 32.02 9.14 -17.35
C GLY A 261 31.51 9.90 -18.58
N ARG A 262 30.35 9.54 -19.14
CA ARG A 262 29.71 10.25 -20.25
C ARG A 262 28.19 10.03 -20.28
N VAL A 263 27.45 11.08 -20.64
CA VAL A 263 26.04 11.01 -21.05
C VAL A 263 25.94 11.38 -22.53
N ASN A 264 25.10 10.68 -23.28
CA ASN A 264 24.76 11.00 -24.65
C ASN A 264 23.26 10.80 -24.88
N VAL A 265 22.58 11.80 -25.43
CA VAL A 265 21.15 11.74 -25.79
C VAL A 265 21.06 11.92 -27.30
N THR A 266 20.48 10.93 -27.98
CA THR A 266 20.37 10.91 -29.45
C THR A 266 18.95 10.55 -29.86
N GLU A 267 18.47 11.15 -30.95
CA GLU A 267 17.23 10.74 -31.61
C GLU A 267 17.53 9.66 -32.65
N GLU A 268 17.02 8.44 -32.45
CA GLU A 268 17.18 7.31 -33.37
C GLU A 268 15.81 6.91 -33.94
N SER A 269 15.58 7.24 -35.21
CA SER A 269 14.27 7.05 -35.89
C SER A 269 13.10 7.71 -35.15
N GLY A 270 13.28 8.95 -34.69
CA GLY A 270 12.24 9.74 -33.98
C GLY A 270 11.90 9.22 -32.59
N ARG A 271 12.86 8.54 -31.94
CA ARG A 271 12.77 8.07 -30.57
C ARG A 271 14.01 8.49 -29.80
N THR A 272 13.81 9.02 -28.59
CA THR A 272 14.89 9.39 -27.69
C THR A 272 15.62 8.14 -27.20
N VAL A 273 16.94 8.13 -27.40
CA VAL A 273 17.86 7.09 -26.92
C VAL A 273 18.88 7.75 -25.99
N LEU A 274 18.83 7.36 -24.73
CA LEU A 274 19.77 7.77 -23.69
C LEU A 274 20.86 6.70 -23.53
N LYS A 275 22.11 7.09 -23.72
CA LYS A 275 23.29 6.25 -23.44
C LYS A 275 24.08 6.90 -22.31
N ILE A 276 24.27 6.16 -21.23
CA ILE A 276 25.13 6.55 -20.11
C ILE A 276 26.32 5.58 -20.10
N THR A 277 27.53 6.10 -20.07
CA THR A 277 28.76 5.30 -20.13
C THR A 277 29.59 5.56 -18.89
N GLY A 278 30.10 4.50 -18.28
CA GLY A 278 30.94 4.60 -17.08
C GLY A 278 30.17 5.00 -15.80
N ALA A 279 28.94 4.52 -15.61
CA ALA A 279 28.21 4.69 -14.35
C ALA A 279 28.78 3.75 -13.27
N GLY A 280 29.42 4.31 -12.24
CA GLY A 280 30.05 3.52 -11.17
C GLY A 280 29.05 3.11 -10.08
N LEU A 281 29.04 1.82 -9.71
CA LEU A 281 28.39 1.34 -8.49
C LEU A 281 29.30 1.63 -7.29
N ALA A 282 29.09 2.78 -6.65
CA ALA A 282 29.94 3.28 -5.56
C ALA A 282 29.17 3.40 -4.22
N PRO A 283 29.86 3.31 -3.06
CA PRO A 283 29.23 3.45 -1.74
C PRO A 283 29.13 4.92 -1.30
N SER A 284 29.95 5.80 -1.89
CA SER A 284 29.95 7.26 -1.70
C SER A 284 30.48 7.93 -2.97
N ALA A 285 30.33 9.25 -3.11
CA ALA A 285 30.66 9.96 -4.35
C ALA A 285 32.14 9.83 -4.79
N ASP A 286 33.07 9.77 -3.83
CA ASP A 286 34.51 9.52 -4.07
C ASP A 286 34.90 8.05 -3.87
N GLY A 287 33.96 7.19 -3.45
CA GLY A 287 34.24 5.81 -3.13
C GLY A 287 34.58 5.00 -4.39
N PRO A 288 35.62 4.14 -4.37
CA PRO A 288 35.97 3.35 -5.53
C PRO A 288 34.82 2.40 -5.89
N PRO A 289 34.36 2.38 -7.15
CA PRO A 289 33.23 1.55 -7.56
C PRO A 289 33.59 0.06 -7.55
N VAL A 290 32.63 -0.80 -7.16
CA VAL A 290 32.79 -2.27 -7.26
C VAL A 290 32.60 -2.75 -8.70
N ALA A 291 31.75 -2.06 -9.46
CA ALA A 291 31.50 -2.31 -10.86
C ALA A 291 31.24 -1.00 -11.60
N VAL A 292 31.49 -0.98 -12.91
CA VAL A 292 31.21 0.15 -13.80
C VAL A 292 30.27 -0.32 -14.90
N GLU A 293 29.25 0.47 -15.19
CA GLU A 293 28.16 0.09 -16.08
C GLU A 293 27.98 1.05 -17.26
N ASP A 294 27.60 0.48 -18.40
CA ASP A 294 27.09 1.23 -19.54
C ASP A 294 25.59 0.96 -19.70
N TRP A 295 24.77 2.00 -19.67
CA TRP A 295 23.33 1.92 -19.84
C TRP A 295 22.92 2.35 -21.25
N THR A 296 21.85 1.74 -21.76
CA THR A 296 21.07 2.27 -22.89
C THR A 296 19.60 2.20 -22.50
N LEU A 297 18.93 3.35 -22.45
CA LEU A 297 17.49 3.46 -22.30
C LEU A 297 16.88 3.98 -23.61
N SER A 298 15.87 3.27 -24.11
CA SER A 298 15.18 3.59 -25.37
C SER A 298 13.79 2.96 -25.40
N SER A 299 13.04 3.16 -26.49
CA SER A 299 11.78 2.45 -26.73
C SER A 299 11.85 1.70 -28.08
N PRO A 300 11.25 0.50 -28.24
CA PRO A 300 11.20 -0.21 -29.50
C PRO A 300 10.34 0.53 -30.54
N GLY A 301 10.28 0.03 -31.78
CA GLY A 301 9.65 0.75 -32.90
C GLY A 301 8.14 0.95 -32.79
N ASP A 302 7.47 0.14 -31.98
CA ASP A 302 6.05 0.26 -31.61
C ASP A 302 5.80 1.17 -30.40
N GLY A 303 6.87 1.62 -29.74
CA GLY A 303 6.82 2.43 -28.53
C GLY A 303 6.31 1.71 -27.27
N SER A 304 6.03 0.40 -27.32
CA SER A 304 5.18 -0.28 -26.31
C SER A 304 5.85 -0.50 -24.95
N LYS A 305 7.18 -0.34 -24.87
CA LYS A 305 7.99 -0.56 -23.67
C LYS A 305 9.10 0.49 -23.55
N LEU A 306 9.54 0.78 -22.33
CA LEU A 306 10.87 1.31 -22.05
C LEU A 306 11.84 0.13 -21.97
N VAL A 307 12.89 0.11 -22.77
CA VAL A 307 13.94 -0.91 -22.75
C VAL A 307 15.17 -0.30 -22.07
N TRP A 308 15.54 -0.85 -20.91
CA TRP A 308 16.73 -0.48 -20.15
C TRP A 308 17.73 -1.62 -20.21
N LYS A 309 18.77 -1.46 -21.04
CA LYS A 309 19.91 -2.36 -21.13
C LYS A 309 21.04 -1.87 -20.25
N VAL A 310 21.61 -2.77 -19.47
CA VAL A 310 22.78 -2.57 -18.60
C VAL A 310 23.89 -3.52 -19.04
N VAL A 311 25.10 -3.00 -19.21
CA VAL A 311 26.32 -3.79 -19.40
C VAL A 311 27.27 -3.48 -18.25
N ARG A 312 27.40 -4.39 -17.28
CA ARG A 312 28.21 -4.23 -16.08
C ARG A 312 29.61 -4.81 -16.27
N ARG A 313 30.63 -4.18 -15.70
CA ARG A 313 32.03 -4.64 -15.67
C ARG A 313 32.56 -4.57 -14.24
N TRP A 314 32.86 -5.72 -13.65
CA TRP A 314 33.38 -5.79 -12.29
C TRP A 314 34.81 -5.27 -12.21
N GLN A 315 35.08 -4.36 -11.27
CA GLN A 315 36.39 -3.71 -11.12
C GLN A 315 37.35 -4.48 -10.19
N LYS A 316 36.79 -5.38 -9.38
CA LYS A 316 37.49 -6.26 -8.45
C LYS A 316 36.64 -7.51 -8.22
N ASP A 317 37.24 -8.55 -7.64
CA ASP A 317 36.49 -9.68 -7.11
C ASP A 317 35.51 -9.18 -6.03
N PHE A 318 34.25 -9.62 -6.11
CA PHE A 318 33.17 -9.13 -5.24
C PHE A 318 32.12 -10.21 -5.01
N THR A 319 31.67 -10.36 -3.77
CA THR A 319 30.50 -11.20 -3.45
C THR A 319 29.33 -10.29 -3.08
N SER A 320 28.28 -10.33 -3.91
CA SER A 320 27.01 -9.64 -3.63
C SER A 320 26.05 -10.57 -2.90
N VAL A 321 25.32 -10.04 -1.91
CA VAL A 321 24.18 -10.72 -1.24
C VAL A 321 22.81 -10.25 -1.74
N LEU A 322 22.79 -9.18 -2.54
CA LEU A 322 21.62 -8.63 -3.21
C LEU A 322 22.07 -7.80 -4.41
N ASP A 323 21.35 -7.86 -5.53
CA ASP A 323 21.52 -6.95 -6.66
C ASP A 323 20.17 -6.46 -7.22
N GLY A 324 20.19 -5.29 -7.84
CA GLY A 324 19.11 -4.78 -8.68
C GLY A 324 19.73 -4.23 -9.95
N SER A 325 19.41 -4.83 -11.09
CA SER A 325 20.21 -4.73 -12.31
C SER A 325 19.33 -4.61 -13.58
N PRO A 326 18.29 -3.74 -13.61
CA PRO A 326 17.97 -2.67 -12.66
C PRO A 326 16.84 -3.02 -11.67
N GLY A 327 16.73 -2.22 -10.60
CA GLY A 327 15.63 -2.26 -9.63
C GLY A 327 14.75 -1.01 -9.69
N LEU A 328 13.44 -1.18 -9.43
CA LEU A 328 12.40 -0.16 -9.39
C LEU A 328 11.76 -0.15 -8.01
N PHE A 329 11.87 0.96 -7.27
CA PHE A 329 11.36 1.10 -5.91
C PHE A 329 9.99 1.79 -5.87
N PHE A 330 9.11 1.24 -5.05
CA PHE A 330 7.77 1.72 -4.74
C PHE A 330 7.65 1.89 -3.22
N SER A 331 6.80 2.82 -2.77
CA SER A 331 6.50 3.01 -1.34
C SER A 331 4.99 2.93 -1.15
N PHE A 332 4.51 2.32 -0.07
CA PHE A 332 3.08 2.06 0.13
C PHE A 332 2.52 2.67 1.42
N ASP A 333 2.73 3.97 1.63
CA ASP A 333 2.14 4.69 2.77
C ASP A 333 0.82 5.37 2.36
N ALA A 334 -0.19 4.54 2.13
CA ALA A 334 -1.40 4.94 1.42
C ALA A 334 -2.29 5.94 2.17
N ARG A 335 -2.11 6.08 3.49
CA ARG A 335 -2.76 7.11 4.32
C ARG A 335 -2.14 8.49 4.15
N HIS A 336 -0.82 8.57 3.98
CA HIS A 336 -0.08 9.83 4.07
C HIS A 336 0.47 10.33 2.74
N ARG A 337 0.61 9.48 1.71
CA ARG A 337 1.30 9.83 0.45
C ARG A 337 0.43 9.60 -0.79
N PRO A 338 0.34 10.56 -1.74
CA PRO A 338 -0.58 10.50 -2.89
C PRO A 338 -0.14 9.57 -4.03
N ASN A 339 1.07 9.01 -3.97
CA ASN A 339 1.65 8.08 -4.94
C ASN A 339 2.07 6.75 -4.29
N SER A 340 1.24 6.22 -3.39
CA SER A 340 1.51 4.94 -2.72
C SER A 340 1.21 3.71 -3.59
N THR A 341 2.24 2.91 -3.89
CA THR A 341 2.18 1.67 -4.70
C THR A 341 2.80 0.49 -3.96
N THR A 342 2.11 -0.65 -3.98
CA THR A 342 2.70 -1.97 -3.75
C THR A 342 2.41 -2.90 -4.94
N SER A 343 3.10 -4.04 -5.02
CA SER A 343 3.00 -4.97 -6.14
C SER A 343 3.00 -6.44 -5.72
N THR A 344 2.20 -7.23 -6.43
CA THR A 344 2.09 -8.70 -6.32
C THR A 344 2.40 -9.35 -7.67
N ILE A 345 3.07 -10.50 -7.65
CA ILE A 345 3.34 -11.32 -8.85
C ILE A 345 2.55 -12.63 -8.81
N TRP A 346 1.88 -12.95 -9.92
CA TRP A 346 1.15 -14.21 -10.10
C TRP A 346 1.98 -15.16 -10.97
N TYR A 347 2.90 -15.89 -10.32
CA TYR A 347 3.87 -16.79 -10.93
C TYR A 347 3.91 -18.10 -10.14
N ASP A 348 4.09 -19.23 -10.82
CA ASP A 348 4.19 -20.56 -10.19
C ASP A 348 5.16 -20.54 -8.97
N PRO A 349 4.68 -20.89 -7.76
CA PRO A 349 5.48 -20.79 -6.54
C PRO A 349 6.69 -21.72 -6.55
N LEU A 350 6.62 -22.87 -7.24
CA LEU A 350 7.73 -23.81 -7.36
C LEU A 350 8.90 -23.20 -8.16
N ARG A 351 8.62 -22.15 -8.93
CA ARG A 351 9.58 -21.37 -9.72
C ARG A 351 10.07 -20.12 -9.02
N ILE A 352 9.66 -19.85 -7.78
CA ILE A 352 10.17 -18.73 -6.97
C ILE A 352 11.22 -19.23 -5.95
N VAL A 353 12.39 -18.59 -5.91
CA VAL A 353 13.34 -18.65 -4.78
C VAL A 353 13.00 -17.53 -3.82
N ALA A 354 12.73 -17.83 -2.56
CA ALA A 354 12.31 -16.81 -1.59
C ALA A 354 13.09 -16.89 -0.27
N GLY A 355 13.29 -15.74 0.38
CA GLY A 355 14.04 -15.63 1.63
C GLY A 355 13.88 -14.32 2.40
N THR A 356 14.51 -14.27 3.57
CA THR A 356 14.52 -13.13 4.49
C THR A 356 15.62 -12.12 4.14
N SER A 357 15.44 -10.87 4.57
CA SER A 357 16.50 -9.85 4.51
C SER A 357 16.29 -8.76 5.55
N ASP A 358 17.31 -8.39 6.31
CA ASP A 358 17.25 -7.24 7.24
C ASP A 358 17.12 -5.88 6.52
N LEU A 359 17.46 -5.83 5.23
CA LEU A 359 17.20 -4.67 4.38
C LEU A 359 15.72 -4.47 4.02
N TYR A 360 14.87 -5.47 4.28
CA TYR A 360 13.43 -5.41 4.02
C TYR A 360 12.61 -5.70 5.29
N ARG A 361 13.10 -6.52 6.22
CA ARG A 361 12.47 -6.82 7.51
C ARG A 361 12.18 -5.56 8.31
N LEU A 362 10.97 -5.50 8.87
CA LEU A 362 10.44 -4.37 9.63
C LEU A 362 9.80 -4.81 10.95
N ALA A 363 8.92 -5.81 10.90
CA ALA A 363 8.38 -6.46 12.07
C ALA A 363 9.30 -7.61 12.51
N GLY A 364 9.57 -7.70 13.82
CA GLY A 364 10.24 -8.86 14.43
C GLY A 364 9.32 -10.06 14.68
N GLU A 365 8.08 -10.01 14.18
CA GLU A 365 7.00 -10.92 14.53
C GLU A 365 6.96 -12.17 13.64
N ALA A 366 7.94 -13.05 13.90
CA ALA A 366 8.13 -14.29 13.16
C ALA A 366 6.85 -15.14 13.10
N GLY A 367 6.50 -15.58 11.88
CA GLY A 367 5.32 -16.41 11.61
C GLY A 367 3.99 -15.67 11.71
N ARG A 368 3.97 -14.36 11.98
CA ARG A 368 2.74 -13.53 11.89
C ARG A 368 2.71 -12.71 10.60
N THR A 369 3.86 -12.17 10.19
CA THR A 369 4.04 -11.53 8.87
C THR A 369 4.84 -12.41 7.93
N SER A 370 4.71 -12.17 6.61
CA SER A 370 5.57 -12.80 5.61
C SER A 370 7.05 -12.64 5.97
N GLN A 371 7.78 -13.75 5.88
CA GLN A 371 9.24 -13.76 6.01
C GLN A 371 9.93 -13.75 4.64
N GLN A 372 9.15 -13.93 3.56
CA GLN A 372 9.61 -14.09 2.18
C GLN A 372 9.80 -12.72 1.49
N HIS A 373 10.55 -11.83 2.17
CA HIS A 373 10.82 -10.45 1.76
C HIS A 373 11.56 -10.34 0.43
N LEU A 374 12.38 -11.33 0.10
CA LEU A 374 13.12 -11.45 -1.16
C LEU A 374 12.51 -12.57 -1.99
N GLN A 375 12.12 -12.30 -3.24
CA GLN A 375 11.62 -13.32 -4.15
C GLN A 375 12.21 -13.14 -5.54
N VAL A 376 12.86 -14.18 -6.07
CA VAL A 376 13.51 -14.18 -7.39
C VAL A 376 12.96 -15.33 -8.21
N LEU A 377 12.59 -15.07 -9.47
CA LEU A 377 12.12 -16.11 -10.38
C LEU A 377 13.32 -16.97 -10.82
N ARG A 378 13.19 -18.29 -10.67
CA ARG A 378 14.18 -19.29 -11.10
C ARG A 378 14.41 -19.23 -12.61
N ASP A 379 13.36 -18.90 -13.35
CA ASP A 379 13.40 -18.77 -14.80
C ASP A 379 14.20 -17.54 -15.21
N ARG A 380 15.25 -17.80 -15.99
CA ARG A 380 15.99 -16.77 -16.72
C ARG A 380 15.18 -16.37 -17.94
N ASP A 381 15.35 -15.14 -18.42
CA ASP A 381 14.81 -14.67 -19.70
C ASP A 381 13.26 -14.75 -19.79
N THR A 382 12.61 -14.44 -18.66
CA THR A 382 11.16 -14.58 -18.42
C THR A 382 10.43 -13.22 -18.44
N TRP A 383 9.08 -13.25 -18.39
CA TRP A 383 8.24 -12.08 -18.16
C TRP A 383 7.15 -12.32 -17.11
N ALA A 384 6.72 -11.23 -16.46
CA ALA A 384 5.61 -11.22 -15.50
C ALA A 384 4.89 -9.86 -15.47
N VAL A 385 3.59 -9.89 -15.14
CA VAL A 385 2.80 -8.72 -14.78
C VAL A 385 2.74 -8.61 -13.25
N TYR A 386 3.25 -7.50 -12.76
CA TYR A 386 3.21 -7.07 -11.36
C TYR A 386 1.89 -6.34 -11.17
N LYS A 387 0.93 -7.02 -10.55
CA LYS A 387 -0.40 -6.47 -10.27
C LYS A 387 -0.25 -5.43 -9.17
N LEU A 388 -0.57 -4.19 -9.51
CA LEU A 388 -0.33 -3.03 -8.66
C LEU A 388 -1.53 -2.77 -7.75
N TRP A 389 -1.28 -2.48 -6.49
CA TRP A 389 -2.27 -1.87 -5.61
C TRP A 389 -1.82 -0.46 -5.25
N THR A 390 -2.65 0.52 -5.58
CA THR A 390 -2.33 1.95 -5.59
C THR A 390 -3.41 2.76 -4.90
N ASN A 391 -3.05 3.83 -4.19
CA ASN A 391 -4.03 4.80 -3.67
C ASN A 391 -4.47 5.86 -4.70
N TRP A 392 -4.04 5.72 -5.95
CA TRP A 392 -4.64 6.37 -7.11
C TRP A 392 -5.25 5.36 -8.07
N ASP A 393 -6.11 5.85 -8.97
CA ASP A 393 -6.68 5.05 -10.05
C ASP A 393 -5.63 4.83 -11.14
N SER A 394 -4.84 3.77 -11.01
CA SER A 394 -3.94 3.29 -12.05
C SER A 394 -4.71 2.37 -13.00
N THR A 395 -4.83 2.76 -14.26
CA THR A 395 -5.50 1.95 -15.30
C THR A 395 -4.59 0.84 -15.85
N ALA A 396 -3.29 0.90 -15.54
CA ALA A 396 -2.29 -0.09 -15.92
C ALA A 396 -1.72 -0.84 -14.70
N ASP A 397 -1.34 -2.09 -14.94
CA ASP A 397 -0.36 -2.84 -14.16
C ASP A 397 1.02 -2.78 -14.84
N LEU A 398 2.07 -3.08 -14.07
CA LEU A 398 3.45 -3.06 -14.53
C LEU A 398 3.81 -4.41 -15.16
N ARG A 399 4.15 -4.43 -16.46
CA ARG A 399 4.73 -5.61 -17.13
C ARG A 399 6.24 -5.48 -17.21
N LEU A 400 6.95 -6.47 -16.68
CA LEU A 400 8.39 -6.61 -16.80
C LEU A 400 8.76 -7.84 -17.63
N GLU A 401 9.77 -7.69 -18.48
CA GLU A 401 10.39 -8.77 -19.25
C GLU A 401 11.91 -8.63 -19.12
N VAL A 402 12.63 -9.74 -18.89
CA VAL A 402 14.09 -9.73 -18.75
C VAL A 402 14.76 -10.52 -19.87
N GLU A 403 15.95 -10.08 -20.28
CA GLU A 403 16.90 -10.81 -21.12
C GLU A 403 18.28 -10.75 -20.44
N GLY A 404 19.00 -11.86 -20.38
CA GLY A 404 20.29 -11.98 -19.71
C GLY A 404 20.21 -12.13 -18.19
N GLY A 405 19.04 -12.31 -17.59
CA GLY A 405 18.86 -12.31 -16.13
C GLY A 405 17.53 -12.87 -15.64
N HIS A 406 17.20 -12.61 -14.38
CA HIS A 406 16.03 -13.13 -13.66
C HIS A 406 15.15 -11.99 -13.15
N LEU A 407 13.83 -12.10 -13.23
CA LEU A 407 12.96 -11.11 -12.57
C LEU A 407 12.88 -11.36 -11.06
N TYR A 408 12.67 -10.29 -10.30
CA TYR A 408 12.44 -10.39 -8.86
C TYR A 408 11.33 -9.47 -8.38
N ARG A 409 10.80 -9.78 -7.20
CA ARG A 409 9.86 -8.98 -6.42
C ARG A 409 10.35 -8.97 -4.97
N ARG A 410 10.41 -7.80 -4.34
CA ARG A 410 10.84 -7.65 -2.94
C ARG A 410 9.89 -6.70 -2.24
N GLY A 411 9.78 -6.78 -0.93
CA GLY A 411 8.89 -5.88 -0.21
C GLY A 411 8.82 -6.09 1.28
N SER A 412 8.07 -5.20 1.91
CA SER A 412 7.71 -5.27 3.31
C SER A 412 6.47 -4.44 3.63
N PHE A 413 5.67 -4.99 4.54
CA PHE A 413 4.39 -4.49 5.05
C PHE A 413 4.28 -2.97 5.05
N SER A 414 3.27 -2.43 4.34
CA SER A 414 2.87 -1.02 4.28
C SER A 414 3.96 0.04 4.00
N TRP A 415 5.18 -0.33 3.61
CA TRP A 415 6.33 0.60 3.62
C TRP A 415 7.08 0.59 2.29
N LEU A 416 7.41 -0.58 1.74
CA LEU A 416 8.31 -0.73 0.60
C LEU A 416 7.87 -1.90 -0.30
N SER A 417 7.86 -1.69 -1.61
CA SER A 417 7.82 -2.76 -2.61
C SER A 417 8.86 -2.46 -3.70
N GLU A 418 9.41 -3.49 -4.32
CA GLU A 418 10.41 -3.36 -5.37
C GLU A 418 10.21 -4.45 -6.43
N ALA A 419 10.41 -4.07 -7.69
CA ALA A 419 10.41 -4.98 -8.83
C ALA A 419 11.65 -4.72 -9.69
N GLY A 420 12.22 -5.74 -10.33
CA GLY A 420 13.41 -5.54 -11.15
C GLY A 420 13.97 -6.82 -11.75
N ALA A 421 15.21 -6.71 -12.25
CA ALA A 421 15.98 -7.82 -12.79
C ALA A 421 17.29 -8.04 -12.00
N ALA A 422 17.70 -9.29 -11.82
CA ALA A 422 18.92 -9.71 -11.14
C ALA A 422 19.80 -10.58 -12.07
N SER A 423 21.12 -10.57 -11.87
CA SER A 423 22.06 -11.37 -12.69
C SER A 423 21.89 -12.89 -12.55
N GLY A 424 21.40 -13.34 -11.39
CA GLY A 424 21.21 -14.75 -11.05
C GLY A 424 20.04 -14.99 -10.08
N PRO A 425 19.63 -16.26 -9.89
CA PRO A 425 18.49 -16.62 -9.04
C PRO A 425 18.87 -16.80 -7.56
N SER A 426 20.16 -16.83 -7.24
CA SER A 426 20.71 -16.87 -5.87
C SER A 426 20.91 -15.45 -5.35
N TRP A 427 20.65 -15.21 -4.07
CA TRP A 427 20.94 -13.90 -3.44
C TRP A 427 22.44 -13.69 -3.29
N ARG A 428 23.17 -14.75 -2.90
CA ARG A 428 24.65 -14.73 -2.84
C ARG A 428 25.23 -15.12 -4.19
N GLN A 429 26.03 -14.23 -4.77
CA GLN A 429 26.71 -14.40 -6.06
C GLN A 429 28.14 -13.86 -5.94
N SER A 430 29.12 -14.57 -6.50
CA SER A 430 30.52 -14.13 -6.53
C SER A 430 30.94 -13.82 -7.95
N HIS A 431 31.52 -12.64 -8.13
CA HIS A 431 31.90 -12.04 -9.39
C HIS A 431 33.42 -11.80 -9.42
N ARG A 432 34.03 -11.89 -10.60
CA ARG A 432 35.49 -11.72 -10.78
C ARG A 432 35.86 -10.37 -11.35
N ALA A 433 37.04 -9.86 -11.02
CA ALA A 433 37.61 -8.69 -11.67
C ALA A 433 37.65 -8.86 -13.19
N GLY A 434 37.11 -7.89 -13.94
CA GLY A 434 36.99 -7.93 -15.40
C GLY A 434 35.81 -8.73 -15.95
N GLU A 435 35.01 -9.40 -15.11
CA GLU A 435 33.78 -10.08 -15.53
C GLU A 435 32.75 -9.08 -16.10
N VAL A 436 32.07 -9.49 -17.16
CA VAL A 436 31.11 -8.64 -17.89
C VAL A 436 29.73 -9.30 -17.91
N GLU A 437 28.76 -8.62 -17.32
CA GLU A 437 27.35 -9.02 -17.33
C GLU A 437 26.57 -8.14 -18.32
N LYS A 438 25.54 -8.70 -18.96
CA LYS A 438 24.56 -7.95 -19.76
C LYS A 438 23.16 -8.37 -19.35
N ILE A 439 22.35 -7.39 -18.94
CA ILE A 439 20.93 -7.57 -18.68
C ILE A 439 20.15 -6.52 -19.47
N THR A 440 18.99 -6.91 -20.00
CA THR A 440 17.98 -6.00 -20.54
C THR A 440 16.71 -6.17 -19.73
N LEU A 441 16.16 -5.10 -19.18
CA LEU A 441 14.81 -5.07 -18.62
C LEU A 441 13.91 -4.25 -19.54
N ALA A 442 12.83 -4.85 -20.03
CA ALA A 442 11.77 -4.16 -20.75
C ALA A 442 10.59 -3.91 -19.81
N ILE A 443 10.14 -2.66 -19.75
CA ILE A 443 9.14 -2.14 -18.81
C ILE A 443 7.96 -1.61 -19.62
N GLY A 444 6.75 -2.11 -19.40
CA GLY A 444 5.55 -1.67 -20.12
C GLY A 444 4.29 -1.62 -19.26
N GLY A 445 3.26 -0.96 -19.78
CA GLY A 445 1.92 -0.98 -19.20
C GLY A 445 1.06 -2.12 -19.76
N VAL A 446 0.24 -2.74 -18.92
CA VAL A 446 -0.81 -3.68 -19.31
C VAL A 446 -2.11 -3.23 -18.67
N GLU A 447 -3.21 -3.16 -19.43
CA GLU A 447 -4.52 -2.80 -18.86
C GLU A 447 -4.88 -3.78 -17.72
N LYS A 448 -5.22 -3.25 -16.53
CA LYS A 448 -5.52 -4.05 -15.33
C LYS A 448 -6.50 -5.20 -15.59
N ARG A 449 -7.46 -4.97 -16.50
CA ARG A 449 -8.55 -5.89 -16.84
C ARG A 449 -8.19 -7.03 -17.77
N SER A 450 -7.04 -6.96 -18.43
CA SER A 450 -6.61 -7.97 -19.40
C SER A 450 -5.99 -9.21 -18.74
N THR A 451 -5.56 -9.12 -17.48
CA THR A 451 -4.80 -10.17 -16.75
C THR A 451 -5.30 -10.37 -15.31
N GLY A 452 -5.01 -11.52 -14.69
CA GLY A 452 -5.43 -11.82 -13.31
C GLY A 452 -6.91 -12.18 -13.20
N TYR A 453 -7.53 -11.99 -12.03
CA TYR A 453 -8.96 -12.17 -11.81
C TYR A 453 -9.77 -10.88 -12.02
N GLN A 454 -10.97 -11.02 -12.57
CA GLN A 454 -11.84 -9.93 -13.03
C GLN A 454 -13.25 -10.08 -12.47
N LEU A 455 -13.85 -8.99 -11.99
CA LEU A 455 -15.22 -9.03 -11.44
C LEU A 455 -16.26 -9.31 -12.54
N ALA A 456 -16.93 -10.46 -12.44
CA ALA A 456 -17.81 -11.00 -13.49
C ALA A 456 -19.24 -10.42 -13.44
N VAL A 457 -19.37 -9.10 -13.28
CA VAL A 457 -20.67 -8.42 -13.10
C VAL A 457 -21.08 -7.58 -14.32
N THR A 458 -22.39 -7.56 -14.59
CA THR A 458 -23.05 -6.61 -15.51
C THR A 458 -24.16 -5.90 -14.75
N LEU A 459 -24.11 -4.57 -14.68
CA LEU A 459 -25.14 -3.72 -14.06
C LEU A 459 -25.74 -2.76 -15.10
N PRO A 460 -27.00 -2.31 -14.92
CA PRO A 460 -27.56 -1.19 -15.69
C PRO A 460 -26.81 0.13 -15.44
N ASP A 461 -26.30 0.32 -14.21
CA ASP A 461 -25.55 1.49 -13.77
C ASP A 461 -24.06 1.33 -14.09
N LYS A 462 -23.65 1.80 -15.28
CA LYS A 462 -22.28 1.62 -15.78
C LYS A 462 -21.19 2.37 -14.99
N PRO A 463 -21.41 3.59 -14.46
CA PRO A 463 -20.48 4.20 -13.49
C PRO A 463 -20.23 3.31 -12.26
N THR A 464 -21.29 2.76 -11.67
CA THR A 464 -21.20 1.84 -10.53
C THR A 464 -20.47 0.54 -10.92
N GLU A 465 -20.81 -0.07 -12.06
CA GLU A 465 -20.12 -1.26 -12.58
C GLU A 465 -18.62 -1.03 -12.78
N THR A 466 -18.26 0.12 -13.35
CA THR A 466 -16.86 0.48 -13.64
C THR A 466 -16.05 0.64 -12.37
N SER A 467 -16.62 1.30 -11.37
CA SER A 467 -15.98 1.55 -10.08
C SER A 467 -15.78 0.25 -9.29
N LEU A 468 -16.81 -0.61 -9.24
CA LEU A 468 -16.72 -1.92 -8.58
C LEU A 468 -15.67 -2.83 -9.25
N LYS A 469 -15.59 -2.83 -10.58
CA LYS A 469 -14.52 -3.52 -11.32
C LYS A 469 -13.14 -2.98 -10.94
N ARG A 470 -12.88 -1.66 -11.08
CA ARG A 470 -11.57 -1.06 -10.74
C ARG A 470 -11.13 -1.34 -9.29
N PHE A 471 -12.06 -1.31 -8.36
CA PHE A 471 -11.83 -1.67 -6.95
C PHE A 471 -11.39 -3.15 -6.82
N TYR A 472 -12.19 -4.07 -7.35
CA TYR A 472 -11.91 -5.51 -7.33
C TYR A 472 -10.57 -5.85 -8.00
N ASP A 473 -10.36 -5.33 -9.20
CA ASP A 473 -9.18 -5.57 -10.04
C ASP A 473 -7.88 -5.19 -9.31
N SER A 474 -7.95 -4.18 -8.42
CA SER A 474 -6.81 -3.71 -7.62
C SER A 474 -6.64 -4.48 -6.31
N VAL A 475 -7.72 -4.67 -5.54
CA VAL A 475 -7.64 -5.30 -4.21
C VAL A 475 -7.32 -6.79 -4.31
N LEU A 476 -8.05 -7.57 -5.11
CA LEU A 476 -7.83 -9.03 -5.14
C LEU A 476 -6.49 -9.39 -5.80
N ASN A 477 -6.14 -8.76 -6.92
CA ASN A 477 -4.92 -9.10 -7.64
C ASN A 477 -3.65 -8.50 -7.04
N GLY A 478 -3.74 -7.29 -6.49
CA GLY A 478 -2.59 -6.52 -6.00
C GLY A 478 -2.44 -6.59 -4.48
N GLY A 479 -3.51 -6.32 -3.74
CA GLY A 479 -3.48 -6.10 -2.29
C GLY A 479 -3.67 -7.33 -1.40
N ALA A 480 -4.47 -8.31 -1.82
CA ALA A 480 -4.89 -9.41 -0.93
C ALA A 480 -3.86 -10.54 -0.73
N VAL A 481 -2.84 -10.64 -1.60
CA VAL A 481 -1.81 -11.69 -1.53
C VAL A 481 -0.65 -11.23 -0.67
N ASN A 482 -0.50 -11.84 0.50
CA ASN A 482 0.55 -11.51 1.44
C ASN A 482 1.90 -12.10 1.00
N ASP A 483 1.95 -13.43 0.88
CA ASP A 483 3.16 -14.19 0.56
C ASP A 483 2.99 -14.90 -0.78
N GLN A 484 3.72 -14.45 -1.80
CA GLN A 484 3.65 -15.03 -3.15
C GLN A 484 4.40 -16.37 -3.27
N LYS A 485 5.16 -16.79 -2.26
CA LYS A 485 5.84 -18.10 -2.23
C LYS A 485 5.00 -19.16 -1.51
N GLY A 486 4.34 -18.79 -0.41
CA GLY A 486 3.34 -19.63 0.28
C GLY A 486 1.94 -19.59 -0.36
N PHE A 487 1.69 -18.60 -1.23
CA PHE A 487 0.38 -18.21 -1.76
C PHE A 487 -0.69 -17.91 -0.70
N ASP A 488 -0.23 -17.42 0.45
CA ASP A 488 -1.13 -17.00 1.51
C ASP A 488 -1.77 -15.65 1.24
N PHE A 489 -3.07 -15.60 1.47
CA PHE A 489 -3.81 -14.36 1.54
C PHE A 489 -3.64 -13.72 2.92
N GLY A 490 -3.74 -12.39 2.97
CA GLY A 490 -3.58 -11.63 4.21
C GLY A 490 -4.25 -10.26 4.13
N ASN A 491 -4.10 -9.49 5.21
CA ASN A 491 -4.74 -8.17 5.30
C ASN A 491 -4.21 -7.19 4.22
N GLU A 492 -2.95 -7.36 3.82
CA GLU A 492 -2.29 -6.68 2.71
C GLU A 492 -1.05 -7.44 2.20
N THR A 493 -0.48 -6.98 1.10
CA THR A 493 0.79 -7.45 0.53
C THR A 493 1.94 -7.34 1.55
N ASP A 494 2.72 -8.42 1.71
CA ASP A 494 3.78 -8.57 2.73
C ASP A 494 3.34 -8.39 4.19
N GLY A 495 2.02 -8.35 4.45
CA GLY A 495 1.47 -8.07 5.76
C GLY A 495 1.26 -9.29 6.65
N TRP A 496 0.13 -9.29 7.34
CA TRP A 496 -0.22 -10.31 8.31
C TRP A 496 -0.88 -11.49 7.62
N TYR A 497 -0.33 -12.69 7.85
CA TYR A 497 -0.96 -13.94 7.45
C TYR A 497 -2.30 -14.01 8.22
N TYR A 498 -3.42 -14.19 7.52
CA TYR A 498 -4.72 -14.03 8.18
C TYR A 498 -5.81 -14.98 7.65
N ALA A 499 -6.31 -15.86 8.53
CA ALA A 499 -7.28 -16.89 8.18
C ALA A 499 -8.73 -16.38 8.18
N GLY A 500 -9.11 -15.46 9.06
CA GLY A 500 -10.51 -15.03 9.16
C GLY A 500 -11.02 -14.16 8.02
N SER A 501 -10.19 -13.80 7.03
CA SER A 501 -10.68 -13.29 5.75
C SER A 501 -10.96 -14.40 4.72
N CYS A 502 -10.79 -15.68 5.06
CA CYS A 502 -11.05 -16.81 4.14
C CYS A 502 -12.42 -16.73 3.46
N TRP A 503 -13.48 -16.36 4.19
CA TRP A 503 -14.80 -16.20 3.57
C TRP A 503 -14.86 -15.02 2.59
N MET A 504 -14.12 -13.94 2.85
CA MET A 504 -14.03 -12.75 1.99
C MET A 504 -13.26 -13.07 0.71
N TYR A 505 -12.10 -13.73 0.82
CA TYR A 505 -11.32 -14.17 -0.34
C TYR A 505 -12.10 -15.19 -1.18
N GLY A 506 -12.75 -16.16 -0.54
CA GLY A 506 -13.64 -17.12 -1.22
C GLY A 506 -14.80 -16.44 -1.93
N ALA A 507 -15.50 -15.50 -1.27
CA ALA A 507 -16.59 -14.74 -1.89
C ALA A 507 -16.10 -13.86 -3.06
N ALA A 508 -14.93 -13.21 -2.93
CA ALA A 508 -14.32 -12.42 -4.00
C ALA A 508 -13.94 -13.32 -5.19
N LEU A 509 -13.34 -14.48 -4.94
CA LEU A 509 -13.01 -15.47 -5.96
C LEU A 509 -14.27 -15.92 -6.71
N SER A 510 -15.34 -16.31 -5.99
CA SER A 510 -16.62 -16.73 -6.55
C SER A 510 -17.37 -15.64 -7.33
N ALA A 511 -17.04 -14.36 -7.11
CA ALA A 511 -17.63 -13.23 -7.84
C ALA A 511 -16.88 -12.89 -9.14
N GLY A 512 -15.71 -13.49 -9.37
CA GLY A 512 -14.86 -13.19 -10.51
C GLY A 512 -14.55 -14.39 -11.40
N VAL A 513 -13.85 -14.09 -12.50
CA VAL A 513 -13.33 -15.06 -13.46
C VAL A 513 -11.89 -14.72 -13.83
N PRO A 514 -11.06 -15.69 -14.23
CA PRO A 514 -9.75 -15.38 -14.79
C PRO A 514 -9.89 -14.59 -16.10
N ALA A 515 -9.04 -13.59 -16.28
CA ALA A 515 -8.89 -12.86 -17.53
C ALA A 515 -8.27 -13.76 -18.61
N PRO A 516 -8.54 -13.51 -19.90
CA PRO A 516 -8.06 -14.36 -20.98
C PRO A 516 -6.54 -14.26 -21.24
N ALA A 517 -5.87 -13.16 -20.88
CA ALA A 517 -4.43 -13.04 -21.05
C ALA A 517 -3.68 -13.50 -19.78
N PRO A 518 -2.60 -14.30 -19.91
CA PRO A 518 -1.83 -14.77 -18.78
C PRO A 518 -1.14 -13.63 -18.03
N ALA A 519 -1.12 -13.70 -16.71
CA ALA A 519 -0.44 -12.73 -15.86
C ALA A 519 1.10 -12.89 -15.88
N SER A 520 1.62 -14.05 -16.29
CA SER A 520 3.08 -14.29 -16.40
C SER A 520 3.42 -15.44 -17.35
N PHE A 521 4.71 -15.67 -17.58
CA PHE A 521 5.21 -16.76 -18.42
C PHE A 521 4.85 -18.16 -17.87
N HIS A 522 4.87 -18.33 -16.54
CA HIS A 522 4.34 -19.51 -15.85
C HIS A 522 3.20 -19.07 -14.92
N PRO A 523 1.98 -18.89 -15.47
CA PRO A 523 0.88 -18.26 -14.76
C PRO A 523 0.44 -19.10 -13.56
N TYR A 524 0.06 -18.39 -12.50
CA TYR A 524 -0.58 -18.95 -11.32
C TYR A 524 -1.92 -18.25 -11.10
N ASP A 525 -2.99 -19.00 -10.83
CA ASP A 525 -4.32 -18.45 -10.71
C ASP A 525 -4.78 -18.30 -9.25
N ALA A 526 -5.72 -17.38 -9.02
CA ALA A 526 -6.21 -17.05 -7.69
C ALA A 526 -6.99 -18.19 -7.01
N ALA A 527 -7.58 -19.12 -7.76
CA ALA A 527 -8.26 -20.27 -7.19
C ALA A 527 -7.25 -21.31 -6.69
N GLN A 528 -6.18 -21.58 -7.45
CA GLN A 528 -5.10 -22.45 -6.98
C GLN A 528 -4.39 -21.87 -5.76
N ALA A 529 -4.08 -20.57 -5.76
CA ALA A 529 -3.54 -19.89 -4.59
C ALA A 529 -4.46 -19.99 -3.37
N PHE A 530 -5.77 -19.74 -3.54
CA PHE A 530 -6.71 -19.80 -2.42
C PHE A 530 -6.88 -21.23 -1.87
N ARG A 531 -6.79 -22.25 -2.73
CA ARG A 531 -6.73 -23.67 -2.32
C ARG A 531 -5.53 -23.97 -1.42
N GLU A 532 -4.36 -23.45 -1.77
CA GLU A 532 -3.12 -23.65 -0.99
C GLU A 532 -3.15 -22.89 0.33
N HIS A 533 -3.61 -21.63 0.33
CA HIS A 533 -3.87 -20.88 1.55
C HIS A 533 -4.81 -21.62 2.51
N LEU A 534 -5.94 -22.13 2.00
CA LEU A 534 -6.88 -22.94 2.77
C LEU A 534 -6.21 -24.20 3.36
N ALA A 535 -5.35 -24.89 2.59
CA ALA A 535 -4.59 -26.05 3.08
C ALA A 535 -3.55 -25.65 4.15
N HIS A 536 -2.90 -24.51 4.01
CA HIS A 536 -1.91 -23.99 4.97
C HIS A 536 -2.60 -23.63 6.30
N VAL A 537 -3.75 -22.95 6.28
CA VAL A 537 -4.58 -22.72 7.47
C VAL A 537 -4.90 -24.04 8.18
N LEU A 538 -5.38 -25.05 7.45
CA LEU A 538 -5.70 -26.36 8.02
C LEU A 538 -4.48 -27.09 8.61
N SER A 539 -3.28 -26.92 8.07
CA SER A 539 -2.06 -27.51 8.64
C SER A 539 -1.66 -26.91 10.01
N THR A 540 -2.27 -25.78 10.40
CA THR A 540 -2.06 -25.14 11.72
C THR A 540 -3.18 -25.44 12.73
N VAL A 541 -4.19 -26.23 12.37
CA VAL A 541 -5.32 -26.53 13.26
C VAL A 541 -4.87 -27.51 14.36
N ASP A 542 -5.13 -27.15 15.61
CA ASP A 542 -4.77 -27.97 16.77
C ASP A 542 -5.76 -29.13 17.05
N ASP A 543 -5.48 -29.92 18.09
CA ASP A 543 -6.32 -31.06 18.49
C ASP A 543 -7.65 -30.64 19.13
N GLU A 544 -7.75 -29.42 19.66
CA GLU A 544 -9.03 -28.84 20.08
C GLU A 544 -9.88 -28.42 18.87
N GLY A 545 -9.24 -28.16 17.73
CA GLY A 545 -9.85 -27.71 16.48
C GLY A 545 -9.68 -26.22 16.20
N ARG A 546 -8.80 -25.50 16.92
CA ARG A 546 -8.55 -24.07 16.68
C ARG A 546 -7.52 -23.88 15.58
N ALA A 547 -7.79 -23.01 14.61
CA ALA A 547 -6.77 -22.54 13.67
C ALA A 547 -5.68 -21.75 14.42
N ARG A 548 -4.40 -22.00 14.11
CA ARG A 548 -3.26 -21.28 14.72
C ARG A 548 -2.43 -20.57 13.66
N PHE A 549 -3.13 -19.89 12.75
CA PHE A 549 -2.57 -19.37 11.52
C PHE A 549 -2.18 -17.90 11.63
N GLY A 550 -0.95 -17.57 11.23
CA GLY A 550 -0.54 -16.20 10.97
C GLY A 550 -0.60 -15.29 12.19
N TYR A 551 -1.40 -14.22 12.16
CA TYR A 551 -1.65 -13.37 13.33
C TYR A 551 -2.11 -14.23 14.54
N ASN A 552 -2.92 -15.28 14.31
CA ASN A 552 -3.63 -16.06 15.34
C ASN A 552 -2.83 -17.23 15.91
N GLN A 553 -1.54 -17.07 16.14
CA GLN A 553 -0.66 -18.16 16.63
C GLN A 553 -1.12 -18.77 17.97
N GLY A 554 -1.90 -18.02 18.76
CA GLY A 554 -2.48 -18.47 20.02
C GLY A 554 -3.79 -19.25 19.90
N GLY A 555 -4.44 -19.26 18.72
CA GLY A 555 -5.79 -19.83 18.54
C GLY A 555 -6.87 -19.09 19.33
N GLN A 556 -6.67 -17.79 19.61
CA GLN A 556 -7.55 -16.99 20.47
C GLN A 556 -8.75 -16.43 19.71
N TRP A 557 -8.58 -16.07 18.43
CA TRP A 557 -9.70 -15.57 17.60
C TRP A 557 -10.34 -16.76 16.90
N VAL A 558 -11.34 -17.31 17.56
CA VAL A 558 -11.98 -18.57 17.14
C VAL A 558 -12.85 -18.39 15.89
N ASP A 559 -13.20 -17.16 15.52
CA ASP A 559 -13.94 -16.86 14.29
C ASP A 559 -13.19 -17.24 13.01
N ASP A 560 -11.85 -17.28 13.03
CA ASP A 560 -11.01 -17.87 11.98
C ASP A 560 -11.48 -19.27 11.56
N ASN A 561 -11.94 -20.09 12.52
CA ASN A 561 -12.46 -21.43 12.22
C ASN A 561 -13.69 -21.37 11.30
N LEU A 562 -14.65 -20.52 11.67
CA LEU A 562 -15.94 -20.39 10.98
C LEU A 562 -15.73 -19.80 9.59
N HIS A 563 -14.88 -18.77 9.51
CA HIS A 563 -14.46 -18.14 8.28
C HIS A 563 -13.74 -19.10 7.31
N THR A 564 -12.91 -20.00 7.83
CA THR A 564 -12.25 -21.04 7.04
C THR A 564 -13.28 -22.00 6.43
N ILE A 565 -14.22 -22.52 7.24
CA ILE A 565 -15.29 -23.42 6.75
C ILE A 565 -16.12 -22.76 5.64
N ILE A 566 -16.49 -21.49 5.81
CA ILE A 566 -17.25 -20.72 4.81
C ILE A 566 -16.40 -20.49 3.54
N GLY A 567 -15.10 -20.21 3.70
CA GLY A 567 -14.13 -20.09 2.59
C GLY A 567 -14.01 -21.37 1.76
N PHE A 568 -13.92 -22.54 2.42
CA PHE A 568 -13.93 -23.85 1.75
C PHE A 568 -15.20 -24.07 0.93
N ARG A 569 -16.36 -23.66 1.44
CA ARG A 569 -17.64 -23.78 0.71
C ARG A 569 -17.71 -22.86 -0.52
N PHE A 570 -17.20 -21.64 -0.43
CA PHE A 570 -17.04 -20.77 -1.61
C PHE A 570 -16.06 -21.38 -2.63
N TYR A 571 -14.93 -21.91 -2.17
CA TYR A 571 -13.96 -22.58 -3.03
C TYR A 571 -14.56 -23.78 -3.79
N LEU A 572 -15.35 -24.63 -3.10
CA LEU A 572 -16.08 -25.74 -3.71
C LEU A 572 -17.03 -25.27 -4.81
N LEU A 573 -17.86 -24.25 -4.53
CA LEU A 573 -18.81 -23.74 -5.54
C LEU A 573 -18.11 -23.13 -6.76
N HIS A 574 -16.94 -22.52 -6.55
CA HIS A 574 -16.18 -21.89 -7.62
C HIS A 574 -15.44 -22.88 -8.52
N THR A 575 -14.84 -23.93 -7.93
CA THR A 575 -13.91 -24.83 -8.64
C THR A 575 -14.46 -26.22 -8.92
N GLY A 576 -15.40 -26.70 -8.10
CA GLY A 576 -15.83 -28.10 -8.10
C GLY A 576 -14.79 -29.10 -7.60
N ASP A 577 -13.68 -28.68 -6.94
CA ASP A 577 -12.65 -29.59 -6.38
C ASP A 577 -13.15 -30.34 -5.13
N LEU A 578 -14.13 -31.21 -5.35
CA LEU A 578 -14.69 -32.13 -4.37
C LEU A 578 -13.65 -33.12 -3.78
N PRO A 579 -12.62 -33.61 -4.51
CA PRO A 579 -11.53 -34.36 -3.91
C PRO A 579 -10.81 -33.59 -2.79
N PHE A 580 -10.49 -32.32 -2.98
CA PHE A 580 -9.88 -31.48 -1.94
C PHE A 580 -10.80 -31.27 -0.74
N ILE A 581 -12.11 -31.07 -0.97
CA ILE A 581 -13.08 -31.01 0.14
C ILE A 581 -13.05 -32.32 0.92
N ARG A 582 -13.23 -33.48 0.26
CA ARG A 582 -13.25 -34.81 0.90
C ARG A 582 -11.99 -35.10 1.72
N GLN A 583 -10.82 -34.70 1.22
CA GLN A 583 -9.54 -34.84 1.93
C GLN A 583 -9.52 -34.06 3.27
N ASN A 584 -10.22 -32.92 3.35
CA ASN A 584 -10.11 -31.97 4.44
C ASN A 584 -11.33 -31.91 5.37
N LEU A 585 -12.44 -32.60 5.04
CA LEU A 585 -13.67 -32.59 5.85
C LEU A 585 -13.41 -32.89 7.33
N GLN A 586 -12.57 -33.87 7.68
CA GLN A 586 -12.31 -34.20 9.09
C GLN A 586 -11.73 -33.02 9.90
N SER A 587 -10.92 -32.16 9.27
CA SER A 587 -10.41 -30.95 9.91
C SER A 587 -11.50 -29.89 10.06
N LEU A 588 -12.35 -29.70 9.04
CA LEU A 588 -13.49 -28.77 9.07
C LEU A 588 -14.55 -29.20 10.11
N GLU A 589 -14.85 -30.50 10.18
CA GLU A 589 -15.66 -31.13 11.22
C GLU A 589 -15.08 -30.80 12.60
N ARG A 590 -13.77 -31.01 12.82
CA ARG A 590 -13.08 -30.70 14.09
C ARG A 590 -13.18 -29.22 14.48
N MET A 591 -12.99 -28.33 13.51
CA MET A 591 -13.09 -26.88 13.71
C MET A 591 -14.51 -26.45 14.12
N LEU A 592 -15.55 -27.09 13.58
CA LEU A 592 -16.94 -26.87 14.02
C LEU A 592 -17.24 -27.53 15.37
N GLN A 593 -16.65 -28.70 15.66
CA GLN A 593 -16.83 -29.38 16.96
C GLN A 593 -16.32 -28.54 18.15
N TYR A 594 -15.32 -27.67 17.95
CA TYR A 594 -14.91 -26.69 18.96
C TYR A 594 -16.10 -25.85 19.45
N PHE A 595 -16.92 -25.34 18.53
CA PHE A 595 -18.11 -24.54 18.84
C PHE A 595 -19.23 -25.39 19.45
N ILE A 596 -19.46 -26.60 18.90
CA ILE A 596 -20.52 -27.52 19.36
C ILE A 596 -20.33 -27.92 20.83
N ARG A 597 -19.09 -28.21 21.25
CA ARG A 597 -18.74 -28.57 22.64
C ARG A 597 -18.80 -27.40 23.61
N ARG A 598 -18.72 -26.17 23.12
CA ARG A 598 -18.69 -24.92 23.89
C ARG A 598 -20.01 -24.15 23.81
N ARG A 599 -21.12 -24.87 23.61
CA ARG A 599 -22.46 -24.30 23.75
C ARG A 599 -22.92 -24.38 25.20
N GLY A 600 -23.37 -23.26 25.75
CA GLY A 600 -23.94 -23.24 27.10
C GLY A 600 -25.37 -23.77 27.16
N SER A 601 -26.00 -23.61 28.32
CA SER A 601 -27.37 -24.11 28.59
C SER A 601 -28.43 -23.50 27.68
N GLN A 602 -28.15 -22.34 27.06
CA GLN A 602 -29.03 -21.70 26.08
C GLN A 602 -28.94 -22.30 24.67
N GLY A 603 -28.00 -23.21 24.41
CA GLY A 603 -27.81 -23.84 23.09
C GLY A 603 -27.03 -23.00 22.07
N LEU A 604 -26.43 -21.89 22.52
CA LEU A 604 -25.56 -21.00 21.77
C LEU A 604 -24.11 -21.14 22.25
N PHE A 605 -23.15 -20.88 21.37
CA PHE A 605 -21.73 -20.83 21.68
C PHE A 605 -21.43 -19.67 22.65
N GLU A 606 -20.64 -19.98 23.68
CA GLU A 606 -20.21 -19.05 24.73
C GLU A 606 -18.68 -18.82 24.67
N LEU A 607 -18.30 -17.55 24.62
CA LEU A 607 -16.92 -17.08 24.76
C LEU A 607 -16.54 -16.99 26.24
N ASP A 608 -15.27 -17.30 26.54
CA ASP A 608 -14.68 -17.12 27.88
C ASP A 608 -14.66 -15.63 28.30
N ASP A 609 -14.34 -15.38 29.57
CA ASP A 609 -14.45 -14.05 30.23
C ASP A 609 -13.79 -12.88 29.48
N VAL A 610 -12.75 -13.12 28.68
CA VAL A 610 -12.18 -12.15 27.73
C VAL A 610 -11.73 -12.88 26.47
N GLY A 611 -12.45 -12.68 25.36
CA GLY A 611 -12.01 -13.08 24.02
C GLY A 611 -12.12 -11.88 23.08
N ALA A 612 -10.99 -11.41 22.56
CA ALA A 612 -11.04 -10.47 21.44
C ALA A 612 -11.65 -11.15 20.21
N HIS A 613 -12.37 -10.40 19.38
CA HIS A 613 -12.69 -10.80 18.02
C HIS A 613 -11.58 -10.31 17.10
N TRP A 614 -11.29 -10.91 15.94
CA TRP A 614 -10.36 -10.21 15.03
C TRP A 614 -11.01 -8.99 14.37
N TYR A 615 -12.18 -9.16 13.72
CA TYR A 615 -12.77 -8.02 12.99
C TYR A 615 -13.33 -6.94 13.94
N TYR A 616 -13.32 -7.23 15.24
CA TYR A 616 -13.62 -6.28 16.30
C TYR A 616 -12.50 -6.27 17.37
N ASP A 617 -11.22 -6.37 16.94
CA ASP A 617 -10.02 -6.46 17.79
C ASP A 617 -9.89 -5.34 18.83
N ALA A 618 -10.46 -4.19 18.54
CA ALA A 618 -10.42 -3.01 19.36
C ALA A 618 -11.56 -2.92 20.41
N ILE A 619 -12.50 -3.87 20.49
CA ILE A 619 -13.61 -3.88 21.49
C ILE A 619 -13.64 -5.21 22.26
N THR A 620 -13.81 -5.14 23.58
CA THR A 620 -13.89 -6.33 24.45
C THR A 620 -15.31 -6.90 24.55
N THR A 621 -15.40 -8.21 24.70
CA THR A 621 -16.65 -8.98 24.68
C THR A 621 -16.42 -10.36 25.30
N SER A 622 -17.51 -11.00 25.75
CA SER A 622 -17.52 -12.33 26.36
C SER A 622 -18.93 -12.94 26.29
N GLY A 623 -19.10 -14.19 26.72
CA GLY A 623 -20.42 -14.82 26.83
C GLY A 623 -21.07 -15.12 25.48
N VAL A 624 -22.40 -14.93 25.39
CA VAL A 624 -23.20 -15.27 24.21
C VAL A 624 -23.15 -14.13 23.20
N ASN A 625 -22.25 -14.22 22.23
CA ASN A 625 -22.03 -13.20 21.22
C ASN A 625 -22.80 -13.46 19.91
N GLY A 626 -23.48 -12.43 19.39
CA GLY A 626 -24.31 -12.51 18.18
C GLY A 626 -23.51 -12.79 16.92
N TYR A 627 -22.43 -12.05 16.67
CA TYR A 627 -21.54 -12.29 15.53
C TYR A 627 -21.04 -13.75 15.47
N HIS A 628 -20.51 -14.27 16.57
CA HIS A 628 -20.02 -15.66 16.63
C HIS A 628 -21.12 -16.68 16.32
N ASN A 629 -22.31 -16.51 16.89
CA ASN A 629 -23.40 -17.47 16.70
C ASN A 629 -24.06 -17.37 15.31
N ALA A 630 -24.04 -16.20 14.67
CA ALA A 630 -24.50 -16.02 13.30
C ALA A 630 -23.57 -16.71 12.29
N PHE A 631 -22.25 -16.59 12.48
CA PHE A 631 -21.27 -17.29 11.66
C PHE A 631 -21.20 -18.79 11.98
N PHE A 632 -21.46 -19.22 13.22
CA PHE A 632 -21.54 -20.63 13.59
C PHE A 632 -22.70 -21.34 12.89
N TYR A 633 -23.89 -20.72 12.87
CA TYR A 633 -25.02 -21.17 12.04
C TYR A 633 -24.63 -21.30 10.56
N LYS A 634 -23.96 -20.29 9.99
CA LYS A 634 -23.56 -20.28 8.58
C LYS A 634 -22.54 -21.37 8.26
N ALA A 635 -21.54 -21.57 9.12
CA ALA A 635 -20.53 -22.61 8.98
C ALA A 635 -21.14 -24.02 9.11
N ALA A 636 -22.13 -24.22 9.99
CA ALA A 636 -22.85 -25.49 10.10
C ALA A 636 -23.67 -25.80 8.82
N MET A 637 -24.35 -24.81 8.26
CA MET A 637 -25.05 -24.94 6.96
C MET A 637 -24.07 -25.23 5.81
N ASP A 638 -22.96 -24.51 5.74
CA ASP A 638 -21.95 -24.68 4.68
C ASP A 638 -21.25 -26.03 4.77
N LEU A 639 -20.91 -26.49 5.98
CA LEU A 639 -20.38 -27.83 6.19
C LEU A 639 -21.43 -28.88 5.79
N ALA A 640 -22.71 -28.70 6.13
CA ALA A 640 -23.76 -29.62 5.68
C ALA A 640 -23.87 -29.71 4.14
N GLU A 641 -23.70 -28.61 3.41
CA GLU A 641 -23.63 -28.63 1.94
C GLU A 641 -22.41 -29.41 1.43
N MET A 642 -21.24 -29.24 2.08
CA MET A 642 -20.00 -29.96 1.73
C MET A 642 -20.06 -31.46 2.07
N GLU A 643 -20.63 -31.85 3.21
CA GLU A 643 -20.86 -33.25 3.59
C GLU A 643 -21.82 -33.95 2.61
N GLU A 644 -22.90 -33.27 2.20
CA GLU A 644 -23.85 -33.77 1.20
C GLU A 644 -23.16 -33.99 -0.15
N ALA A 645 -22.43 -32.99 -0.64
CA ALA A 645 -21.65 -33.09 -1.89
C ALA A 645 -20.61 -34.22 -1.83
N ALA A 646 -20.03 -34.48 -0.65
CA ALA A 646 -19.09 -35.57 -0.45
C ALA A 646 -19.75 -36.96 -0.43
N GLY A 647 -21.06 -37.05 -0.20
CA GLY A 647 -21.85 -38.29 -0.12
C GLY A 647 -22.17 -38.75 1.30
N LYS A 648 -21.96 -37.92 2.33
CA LYS A 648 -22.22 -38.21 3.75
C LYS A 648 -23.55 -37.60 4.22
N ALA A 649 -24.66 -38.02 3.60
CA ALA A 649 -25.98 -37.44 3.82
C ALA A 649 -26.45 -37.42 5.30
N GLU A 650 -26.07 -38.44 6.11
CA GLU A 650 -26.39 -38.45 7.54
C GLU A 650 -25.69 -37.32 8.31
N GLN A 651 -24.40 -37.09 8.03
CA GLN A 651 -23.63 -36.03 8.67
C GLN A 651 -24.13 -34.65 8.23
N ALA A 652 -24.50 -34.51 6.95
CA ALA A 652 -25.17 -33.32 6.44
C ALA A 652 -26.51 -33.04 7.16
N ALA A 653 -27.33 -34.08 7.39
CA ALA A 653 -28.58 -33.94 8.14
C ALA A 653 -28.35 -33.48 9.59
N ARG A 654 -27.39 -34.07 10.30
CA ARG A 654 -27.00 -33.66 11.67
C ARG A 654 -26.55 -32.20 11.73
N TYR A 655 -25.81 -31.71 10.75
CA TYR A 655 -25.38 -30.31 10.71
C TYR A 655 -26.51 -29.33 10.33
N ARG A 656 -27.50 -29.74 9.52
CA ARG A 656 -28.73 -28.97 9.29
C ARG A 656 -29.59 -28.87 10.55
N GLU A 657 -29.72 -29.96 11.31
CA GLU A 657 -30.42 -29.98 12.60
C GLU A 657 -29.74 -29.06 13.63
N LEU A 658 -28.40 -29.13 13.74
CA LEU A 658 -27.60 -28.22 14.54
C LEU A 658 -27.85 -26.75 14.16
N ALA A 659 -27.82 -26.42 12.86
CA ALA A 659 -28.06 -25.07 12.38
C ALA A 659 -29.50 -24.60 12.74
N GLY A 660 -30.51 -25.46 12.60
CA GLY A 660 -31.87 -25.19 13.05
C GLY A 660 -31.91 -24.84 14.55
N ALA A 661 -31.32 -25.69 15.39
CA ALA A 661 -31.26 -25.47 16.84
C ALA A 661 -30.53 -24.18 17.24
N VAL A 662 -29.42 -23.85 16.56
CA VAL A 662 -28.69 -22.58 16.78
C VAL A 662 -29.54 -21.38 16.35
N LYS A 663 -30.23 -21.43 15.22
CA LYS A 663 -31.13 -20.37 14.75
C LYS A 663 -32.31 -20.12 15.70
N ASP A 664 -32.91 -21.17 16.23
CA ASP A 664 -34.03 -21.07 17.16
C ASP A 664 -33.56 -20.53 18.53
N ALA A 665 -32.38 -20.96 19.00
CA ALA A 665 -31.75 -20.40 20.18
C ALA A 665 -31.37 -18.92 19.99
N TYR A 666 -30.81 -18.54 18.84
CA TYR A 666 -30.45 -17.16 18.52
C TYR A 666 -31.65 -16.22 18.61
N ASN A 667 -32.76 -16.60 17.96
CA ASN A 667 -33.98 -15.82 17.97
C ASN A 667 -34.65 -15.79 19.36
N ARG A 668 -34.55 -16.85 20.16
CA ARG A 668 -35.11 -16.88 21.52
C ARG A 668 -34.31 -16.02 22.51
N VAL A 669 -32.98 -16.01 22.39
CA VAL A 669 -32.08 -15.44 23.41
C VAL A 669 -31.68 -14.00 23.08
N LEU A 670 -31.39 -13.70 21.81
CA LEU A 670 -30.82 -12.42 21.41
C LEU A 670 -31.86 -11.46 20.80
N TRP A 671 -33.05 -11.91 20.37
CA TRP A 671 -34.05 -10.96 19.84
C TRP A 671 -34.67 -10.11 20.96
N LYS A 672 -34.68 -8.79 20.78
CA LYS A 672 -35.31 -7.84 21.69
C LYS A 672 -36.22 -6.91 20.91
N GLU A 673 -37.52 -7.14 21.09
CA GLU A 673 -38.59 -6.33 20.50
C GLU A 673 -38.63 -4.90 21.07
N ASP A 674 -38.16 -4.74 22.31
CA ASP A 674 -38.16 -3.53 23.12
C ASP A 674 -36.75 -2.95 23.35
N ALA A 675 -35.76 -3.33 22.53
CA ALA A 675 -34.39 -2.82 22.64
C ALA A 675 -34.34 -1.27 22.56
N PRO A 676 -33.51 -0.58 23.37
CA PRO A 676 -33.47 0.89 23.42
C PRO A 676 -33.19 1.50 22.04
N GLY A 677 -34.10 2.32 21.51
CA GLY A 677 -33.98 2.93 20.18
C GLY A 677 -34.53 2.10 19.01
N GLY A 678 -35.03 0.87 19.24
CA GLY A 678 -35.81 0.12 18.26
C GLY A 678 -35.52 -1.38 18.21
N PRO A 679 -36.50 -2.20 17.75
CA PRO A 679 -36.45 -3.67 17.74
C PRO A 679 -35.28 -4.23 16.91
N ARG A 680 -34.42 -5.02 17.55
CA ARG A 680 -33.20 -5.60 16.97
C ARG A 680 -32.69 -6.80 17.77
N TYR A 681 -31.52 -7.34 17.41
CA TYR A 681 -30.82 -8.29 18.28
C TYR A 681 -30.00 -7.56 19.35
N LEU A 682 -29.76 -8.20 20.49
CA LEU A 682 -28.61 -7.89 21.34
C LEU A 682 -27.32 -8.15 20.54
N ASP A 683 -26.31 -7.33 20.79
CA ASP A 683 -24.98 -7.56 20.21
C ASP A 683 -24.32 -8.75 20.92
N TRP A 684 -24.40 -8.78 22.26
CA TRP A 684 -24.09 -9.96 23.07
C TRP A 684 -24.76 -9.90 24.45
N ILE A 685 -24.70 -11.02 25.16
CA ILE A 685 -24.91 -11.11 26.61
C ILE A 685 -23.56 -11.49 27.21
N ASP A 686 -22.96 -10.61 28.02
CA ASP A 686 -21.62 -10.85 28.58
C ASP A 686 -21.62 -11.97 29.64
N SER A 687 -20.44 -12.43 30.04
CA SER A 687 -20.27 -13.51 31.02
C SER A 687 -20.87 -13.23 32.41
N LYS A 688 -21.27 -11.98 32.70
CA LYS A 688 -21.98 -11.59 33.92
C LYS A 688 -23.50 -11.48 33.71
N GLY A 689 -24.00 -11.81 32.53
CA GLY A 689 -25.41 -11.72 32.16
C GLY A 689 -25.87 -10.33 31.75
N ARG A 690 -24.96 -9.36 31.53
CA ARG A 690 -25.35 -8.02 31.04
C ARG A 690 -25.63 -8.06 29.55
N GLU A 691 -26.83 -7.60 29.18
CA GLU A 691 -27.23 -7.39 27.79
C GLU A 691 -26.54 -6.15 27.20
N VAL A 692 -25.87 -6.31 26.06
CA VAL A 692 -25.20 -5.24 25.31
C VAL A 692 -25.92 -5.03 23.98
N SER A 693 -26.29 -3.78 23.66
CA SER A 693 -27.06 -3.46 22.45
C SER A 693 -26.84 -2.00 21.98
N TYR A 694 -25.67 -1.72 21.42
CA TYR A 694 -25.33 -0.46 20.75
C TYR A 694 -25.45 -0.56 19.20
N PHE A 695 -25.96 -1.68 18.69
CA PHE A 695 -26.04 -2.00 17.25
C PHE A 695 -24.63 -2.13 16.67
N CYS A 696 -23.94 -3.21 17.03
CA CYS A 696 -22.75 -3.70 16.37
C CYS A 696 -23.14 -4.32 15.01
N ASP A 697 -22.62 -3.77 13.91
CA ASP A 697 -23.02 -4.13 12.55
C ASP A 697 -22.93 -5.64 12.27
N LEU A 698 -21.86 -6.28 12.73
CA LEU A 698 -21.60 -7.72 12.64
C LEU A 698 -22.51 -8.59 13.52
N CYS A 699 -23.22 -8.02 14.49
CA CYS A 699 -24.25 -8.72 15.27
C CYS A 699 -25.66 -8.53 14.70
N GLN A 700 -25.89 -7.53 13.84
CA GLN A 700 -27.20 -7.20 13.28
C GLN A 700 -27.37 -7.62 11.82
N TRP A 701 -26.40 -7.32 10.94
CA TRP A 701 -26.54 -7.59 9.50
C TRP A 701 -26.32 -9.06 9.12
N PRO A 702 -25.28 -9.78 9.61
CA PRO A 702 -25.09 -11.19 9.30
C PRO A 702 -26.31 -12.09 9.59
N PRO A 703 -26.99 -12.05 10.77
CA PRO A 703 -28.16 -12.92 11.00
C PRO A 703 -29.34 -12.62 10.07
N VAL A 704 -29.45 -11.41 9.52
CA VAL A 704 -30.42 -11.13 8.44
C VAL A 704 -29.94 -11.71 7.11
N ALA A 705 -28.68 -11.48 6.73
CA ALA A 705 -28.11 -11.93 5.46
C ALA A 705 -28.10 -13.47 5.31
N VAL A 706 -27.78 -14.20 6.38
CA VAL A 706 -27.75 -15.69 6.41
C VAL A 706 -29.12 -16.32 6.70
N GLY A 707 -30.15 -15.52 7.01
CA GLY A 707 -31.52 -15.99 7.19
C GLY A 707 -31.85 -16.59 8.56
N ILE A 708 -31.15 -16.18 9.63
CA ILE A 708 -31.57 -16.42 11.02
C ILE A 708 -32.81 -15.58 11.32
N ALA A 709 -32.81 -14.31 10.93
CA ALA A 709 -33.94 -13.41 11.11
C ALA A 709 -35.13 -13.81 10.23
N SER A 710 -36.34 -13.78 10.80
CA SER A 710 -37.57 -13.78 10.00
C SER A 710 -37.67 -12.50 9.16
N ALA A 711 -38.48 -12.54 8.09
CA ALA A 711 -38.70 -11.36 7.24
C ALA A 711 -39.28 -10.16 8.02
N GLN A 712 -40.00 -10.39 9.13
CA GLN A 712 -40.49 -9.32 10.00
C GLN A 712 -39.35 -8.70 10.84
N GLN A 713 -38.51 -9.53 11.47
CA GLN A 713 -37.34 -9.06 12.23
C GLN A 713 -36.35 -8.32 11.32
N ALA A 714 -36.10 -8.85 10.12
CA ALA A 714 -35.25 -8.22 9.11
C ALA A 714 -35.70 -6.79 8.78
N ARG A 715 -37.00 -6.58 8.52
CA ARG A 715 -37.56 -5.23 8.29
C ARG A 715 -37.48 -4.33 9.52
N LYS A 716 -37.67 -4.87 10.73
CA LYS A 716 -37.53 -4.12 11.99
C LYS A 716 -36.09 -3.66 12.25
N ILE A 717 -35.09 -4.51 11.97
CA ILE A 717 -33.67 -4.17 12.08
C ILE A 717 -33.31 -3.07 11.07
N VAL A 718 -33.72 -3.21 9.80
CA VAL A 718 -33.48 -2.19 8.76
C VAL A 718 -34.15 -0.87 9.12
N ALA A 719 -35.41 -0.87 9.58
CA ALA A 719 -36.10 0.34 9.99
C ALA A 719 -35.46 1.02 11.21
N THR A 720 -34.99 0.24 12.19
CA THR A 720 -34.23 0.74 13.35
C THR A 720 -32.91 1.38 12.92
N ALA A 721 -32.20 0.74 12.00
CA ALA A 721 -30.95 1.26 11.44
C ALA A 721 -31.18 2.56 10.64
N ASP A 722 -32.18 2.60 9.77
CA ASP A 722 -32.49 3.76 8.94
C ASP A 722 -32.93 4.97 9.78
N ALA A 723 -33.71 4.75 10.84
CA ALA A 723 -34.06 5.79 11.80
C ALA A 723 -32.82 6.39 12.48
N ARG A 724 -31.93 5.55 13.02
CA ARG A 724 -30.70 6.04 13.68
C ARG A 724 -29.69 6.62 12.69
N ILE A 725 -29.58 6.09 11.48
CA ILE A 725 -28.75 6.67 10.42
C ILE A 725 -29.22 8.08 10.07
N ALA A 726 -30.52 8.32 9.91
CA ALA A 726 -31.06 9.66 9.64
C ALA A 726 -30.76 10.67 10.76
N GLU A 727 -30.69 10.22 12.01
CA GLU A 727 -30.21 11.05 13.13
C GLU A 727 -28.71 11.35 12.99
N LEU A 728 -27.88 10.34 12.73
CA LEU A 728 -26.43 10.50 12.56
C LEU A 728 -26.04 11.37 11.34
N GLU A 729 -26.80 11.30 10.24
CA GLU A 729 -26.65 12.19 9.08
C GLU A 729 -26.87 13.67 9.49
N LYS A 730 -27.81 13.93 10.41
CA LYS A 730 -28.12 15.26 10.93
C LYS A 730 -27.16 15.74 12.03
N GLU A 731 -26.76 14.85 12.94
CA GLU A 731 -25.92 15.15 14.11
C GLU A 731 -24.45 15.30 13.73
N HIS A 732 -23.96 14.50 12.78
CA HIS A 732 -22.53 14.33 12.47
C HIS A 732 -22.20 14.40 10.97
N GLY A 733 -23.17 14.73 10.11
CA GLY A 733 -22.93 14.88 8.66
C GLY A 733 -22.48 13.60 7.97
N TYR A 734 -22.88 12.43 8.48
CA TYR A 734 -22.57 11.13 7.90
C TYR A 734 -22.99 11.05 6.42
N ALA A 735 -22.09 10.57 5.55
CA ALA A 735 -22.29 10.59 4.09
C ALA A 735 -22.98 9.33 3.52
N GLY A 736 -23.23 8.30 4.33
CA GLY A 736 -23.84 7.05 3.89
C GLY A 736 -22.97 6.19 2.97
N ASP A 737 -21.66 6.46 2.86
CA ASP A 737 -20.77 5.80 1.89
C ASP A 737 -20.48 4.33 2.18
N ALA A 738 -20.42 3.95 3.47
CA ALA A 738 -20.17 2.59 3.93
C ALA A 738 -20.97 2.32 5.20
N GLY A 739 -21.30 1.07 5.51
CA GLY A 739 -21.93 0.69 6.77
C GLY A 739 -21.11 1.18 7.98
N LEU A 740 -21.77 1.67 9.02
CA LEU A 740 -21.13 2.03 10.28
C LEU A 740 -20.95 0.79 11.14
N SER A 741 -19.80 0.67 11.79
CA SER A 741 -19.50 -0.43 12.73
C SER A 741 -20.43 -0.44 13.94
N ALA A 742 -20.79 0.75 14.45
CA ALA A 742 -21.72 0.97 15.53
C ALA A 742 -22.72 2.11 15.18
N LEU A 743 -24.01 1.99 15.55
CA LEU A 743 -24.98 3.11 15.40
C LEU A 743 -25.19 3.93 16.68
N TRP A 744 -24.79 3.39 17.82
CA TRP A 744 -24.69 4.09 19.10
C TRP A 744 -23.25 3.98 19.65
N PRO A 745 -22.81 4.92 20.52
CA PRO A 745 -21.49 4.86 21.13
C PRO A 745 -21.25 3.55 21.90
N VAL A 746 -20.11 2.92 21.64
CA VAL A 746 -19.67 1.74 22.40
C VAL A 746 -19.39 2.16 23.85
N PRO A 747 -19.90 1.43 24.86
CA PRO A 747 -19.65 1.74 26.27
C PRO A 747 -18.15 1.84 26.61
N PRO A 748 -17.71 2.83 27.42
CA PRO A 748 -16.29 3.04 27.70
C PRO A 748 -15.58 1.85 28.38
N ASP A 749 -16.30 1.00 29.11
CA ASP A 749 -15.74 -0.20 29.73
C ASP A 749 -15.51 -1.36 28.73
N LEU A 750 -16.17 -1.29 27.56
CA LEU A 750 -16.02 -2.24 26.46
C LEU A 750 -15.02 -1.75 25.39
N ASN A 751 -14.67 -0.47 25.39
CA ASN A 751 -13.73 0.15 24.46
C ASN A 751 -12.37 0.43 25.14
N PRO A 752 -11.41 -0.52 25.11
CA PRO A 752 -10.09 -0.36 25.73
C PRO A 752 -9.19 0.72 25.10
N HIS A 753 -9.64 1.41 24.05
CA HIS A 753 -8.82 2.34 23.27
C HIS A 753 -9.37 3.77 23.29
N PRO A 754 -8.82 4.68 24.12
CA PRO A 754 -9.31 6.06 24.24
C PRO A 754 -9.29 6.90 22.95
N TRP A 755 -8.51 6.49 21.93
CA TRP A 755 -8.48 7.15 20.63
C TRP A 755 -9.71 6.84 19.75
N GLN A 756 -10.45 5.76 20.06
CA GLN A 756 -11.71 5.40 19.41
C GLN A 756 -12.89 6.21 19.99
N THR A 757 -12.92 7.51 19.73
CA THR A 757 -14.11 8.32 19.97
C THR A 757 -15.26 7.86 19.08
N PHE A 758 -16.52 8.15 19.44
CA PHE A 758 -17.65 7.80 18.58
C PHE A 758 -17.50 8.44 17.19
N GLY A 759 -17.86 7.69 16.16
CA GLY A 759 -17.61 8.01 14.76
C GLY A 759 -16.27 7.49 14.22
N ARG A 760 -15.40 6.87 15.04
CA ARG A 760 -14.07 6.36 14.63
C ARG A 760 -13.96 4.84 14.68
N TYR A 761 -13.29 4.28 13.68
CA TYR A 761 -12.91 2.86 13.60
C TYR A 761 -14.04 1.91 14.02
N MET A 762 -13.89 1.17 15.13
CA MET A 762 -14.89 0.20 15.60
C MET A 762 -15.96 0.80 16.54
N ASN A 763 -15.80 2.07 16.92
CA ASN A 763 -16.78 2.85 17.67
C ASN A 763 -17.59 3.76 16.73
N GLY A 764 -18.27 3.18 15.75
CA GLY A 764 -19.10 3.92 14.79
C GLY A 764 -18.34 4.52 13.61
N GLY A 765 -17.12 4.08 13.32
CA GLY A 765 -16.46 4.37 12.04
C GLY A 765 -17.06 3.59 10.88
N SER A 766 -16.89 4.11 9.66
CA SER A 766 -17.48 3.52 8.45
C SER A 766 -16.66 2.36 7.87
N LEU A 767 -17.00 1.10 8.15
CA LEU A 767 -16.24 -0.09 7.71
C LEU A 767 -16.69 -0.62 6.34
N LEU A 768 -15.94 -0.24 5.30
CA LEU A 768 -16.22 -0.60 3.89
C LEU A 768 -16.30 -2.11 3.64
N CYS A 769 -15.44 -2.88 4.29
CA CYS A 769 -15.42 -4.35 4.25
C CYS A 769 -16.75 -4.99 4.69
N GLN A 770 -17.38 -4.49 5.76
CA GLN A 770 -18.62 -5.06 6.30
C GLN A 770 -19.90 -4.49 5.69
N THR A 771 -19.78 -3.47 4.83
CA THR A 771 -20.89 -2.91 4.04
C THR A 771 -21.57 -3.96 3.16
N TYR A 772 -20.85 -5.03 2.79
CA TYR A 772 -21.41 -6.23 2.16
C TYR A 772 -22.60 -6.81 2.92
N TRP A 773 -22.49 -6.95 4.25
CA TRP A 773 -23.57 -7.54 5.06
C TRP A 773 -24.80 -6.64 5.11
N GLU A 774 -24.63 -5.31 5.22
CA GLU A 774 -25.77 -4.38 5.14
C GLU A 774 -26.50 -4.50 3.79
N ILE A 775 -25.75 -4.52 2.68
CA ILE A 775 -26.34 -4.63 1.33
C ILE A 775 -27.14 -5.94 1.20
N LEU A 776 -26.57 -7.07 1.66
CA LEU A 776 -27.29 -8.35 1.66
C LEU A 776 -28.49 -8.35 2.61
N ALA A 777 -28.34 -7.80 3.81
CA ALA A 777 -29.39 -7.76 4.81
C ALA A 777 -30.61 -6.95 4.34
N ARG A 778 -30.38 -5.77 3.73
CA ARG A 778 -31.42 -4.96 3.09
C ARG A 778 -32.13 -5.73 1.98
N ALA A 779 -31.37 -6.35 1.08
CA ALA A 779 -31.95 -7.17 0.01
C ALA A 779 -32.81 -8.34 0.56
N LYS A 780 -32.36 -9.01 1.64
CA LYS A 780 -33.13 -10.06 2.33
C LYS A 780 -34.35 -9.55 3.10
N ALA A 781 -34.31 -8.32 3.62
CA ALA A 781 -35.45 -7.67 4.28
C ALA A 781 -36.55 -7.23 3.29
N GLY A 782 -36.24 -7.18 1.98
CA GLY A 782 -37.11 -6.64 0.93
C GLY A 782 -36.79 -5.19 0.55
N ASP A 783 -35.78 -4.58 1.17
CA ASP A 783 -35.27 -3.24 0.84
C ASP A 783 -34.24 -3.32 -0.31
N ALA A 784 -34.71 -3.71 -1.50
CA ALA A 784 -33.87 -3.75 -2.70
C ALA A 784 -33.39 -2.35 -3.13
N ALA A 785 -34.16 -1.30 -2.84
CA ALA A 785 -33.84 0.07 -3.19
C ALA A 785 -32.69 0.63 -2.32
N GLY A 786 -32.77 0.46 -0.99
CA GLY A 786 -31.70 0.84 -0.07
C GLY A 786 -30.44 -0.01 -0.24
N ALA A 787 -30.57 -1.31 -0.52
CA ALA A 787 -29.44 -2.17 -0.89
C ALA A 787 -28.69 -1.62 -2.12
N ALA A 788 -29.42 -1.28 -3.19
CA ALA A 788 -28.84 -0.69 -4.39
C ALA A 788 -28.26 0.70 -4.13
N ALA A 789 -28.92 1.55 -3.34
CA ALA A 789 -28.41 2.87 -2.96
C ALA A 789 -27.10 2.77 -2.18
N ARG A 790 -27.00 1.86 -1.20
CA ARG A 790 -25.78 1.60 -0.43
C ARG A 790 -24.65 1.11 -1.33
N LEU A 791 -24.90 0.16 -2.23
CA LEU A 791 -23.89 -0.32 -3.20
C LEU A 791 -23.36 0.80 -4.12
N LYS A 792 -24.23 1.72 -4.57
CA LYS A 792 -23.82 2.87 -5.38
C LYS A 792 -22.94 3.85 -4.60
N ARG A 793 -23.28 4.15 -3.34
CA ARG A 793 -22.47 5.02 -2.49
C ARG A 793 -21.10 4.39 -2.17
N PHE A 794 -21.08 3.09 -1.86
CA PHE A 794 -19.85 2.29 -1.75
C PHE A 794 -18.99 2.41 -3.01
N ALA A 795 -19.58 2.17 -4.19
CA ALA A 795 -18.84 2.19 -5.46
C ALA A 795 -18.28 3.59 -5.80
N ARG A 796 -19.05 4.66 -5.53
CA ARG A 796 -18.56 6.05 -5.61
C ARG A 796 -17.37 6.26 -4.68
N ARG A 797 -17.51 5.90 -3.41
CA ARG A 797 -16.46 6.09 -2.40
C ARG A 797 -15.19 5.30 -2.74
N ALA A 798 -15.33 4.08 -3.23
CA ALA A 798 -14.21 3.25 -3.69
C ALA A 798 -13.45 3.89 -4.86
N ALA A 799 -14.13 4.61 -5.78
CA ALA A 799 -13.47 5.35 -6.86
C ALA A 799 -12.77 6.64 -6.38
N GLU A 800 -13.29 7.28 -5.32
CA GLU A 800 -12.69 8.44 -4.66
C GLU A 800 -11.43 8.07 -3.86
N THR A 801 -11.55 7.14 -2.91
CA THR A 801 -10.48 6.80 -1.96
C THR A 801 -9.50 5.77 -2.51
N ARG A 802 -9.95 4.90 -3.43
CA ARG A 802 -9.17 3.79 -4.03
C ARG A 802 -8.58 2.80 -3.01
N TRP A 803 -9.10 2.86 -1.78
CA TRP A 803 -9.05 1.89 -0.69
C TRP A 803 -7.70 1.47 -0.11
N ALA A 804 -6.59 1.84 -0.72
CA ALA A 804 -5.31 1.73 -0.03
C ALA A 804 -5.28 2.75 1.14
N GLY A 805 -5.26 2.25 2.38
CA GLY A 805 -4.93 3.04 3.58
C GLY A 805 -6.04 3.18 4.62
N ASP A 806 -7.28 3.50 4.25
CA ASP A 806 -8.34 3.83 5.23
C ASP A 806 -9.54 2.87 5.16
N ASN A 807 -9.59 1.96 6.13
CA ASN A 807 -10.69 1.00 6.30
C ASN A 807 -11.88 1.62 7.03
N ALA A 808 -11.71 2.82 7.62
CA ALA A 808 -12.75 3.60 8.26
C ALA A 808 -13.08 4.85 7.44
N ALA A 809 -14.12 5.55 7.85
CA ALA A 809 -14.22 6.99 7.65
C ALA A 809 -14.78 7.58 8.93
N ASP A 810 -14.09 8.59 9.46
CA ASP A 810 -14.56 9.39 10.59
C ASP A 810 -15.90 10.05 10.22
N ILE A 811 -16.92 9.84 11.05
CA ILE A 811 -18.09 10.72 11.04
C ILE A 811 -17.66 12.08 11.62
N ARG A 812 -18.11 13.21 11.04
CA ARG A 812 -17.54 14.54 11.27
C ARG A 812 -18.09 15.27 12.50
#